data_AF-A0A7S2EHA7-F1
#
_entry.id   AF-A0A7S2EHA7-F1
#
_cell.length_a   1.000
_cell.length_b   1.000
_cell.length_c   1.000
_cell.angle_alpha   90.00
_cell.angle_beta   90.00
_cell.angle_gamma   90.00
#
_symmetry.space_group_name_H-M   'P 1'
#
loop_
_entity.id
_entity.type
_entity.pdbx_description
1 polymer ?
#
loop_
_entity_poly.entity_id
_entity_poly.type
_entity_poly.pdbx_seq_one_letter_code
_entity_poly.pdbx_strand_id
1 'polypeptide(L)'
;WGKPVTPPCRSVISPDPYIGANEIGVPLHFAKTLTYPTPVTARNVEEARKLVERGPKQYPGANWVELGDGRRVDLGRMSEGKRRALGARLISDEFGGYEGTTIIGRQLRDGDAVLLNRQPTLHKPGIMGHYVRVLYNPTQTTLRMHYANCNTYNADFDGDEMNCHFPQNDIGRAEAEYIAATDLQFIVPTDGSPLRGLIQDHVDSGVKLTCKDTFLEKWEYQQLLFAALVSLPGLEVIDSDADIEIPPPAIRKPRELWTGKQVISALLHHLRQTEDRYSARGDMREALPGISCEKKAKTPASAFGAFNQEHLVLVRDGELLRGVLDKSTFGSSSHSLVHAVYEAYGPNKAGVFLNALGRVFTAYLQQYAGHSCRMEDLILMPEADEERRRIVQRAYNVGTRAAKAWADSDGGKVEIPPVSSQPDYEQPLKPVEIATAAAKIGELLSGGEEGRANFAALDGYMQGQVNPLSSEIIKACLPNGLAVPFPKNTFGLMVTTGAKGSTVNQSQVSCSLGQQALEGRRVPRLSSGRTLPSFMPYDPNPRADGFISDRFLTGIRPQEYYFHCMAGREGLVDTAVKTSRSGYLQRCLVKHLEELKVCYDHTVRDGEGGVIQFLYGEDGVDPTKAAHLECSSSTLRYMARNHGALKRRYASLPGSDLDIAGADGARAKALGKGGAAAQMDAGMLTEGSFVRARKLRFGTKWVRGALCRGWFPAAIAKVHTSDSGDAAYDIVYADDGTRVDNVPQMVDFSSGRDGPGSRNTKAISGVCTLIESDVRDPILSNPHRGGGTVHRVGSSGACVSERVAAATLDAIRNDADLKSTIKSAGIRGRDLAKLMASKYSSALCAPGEAVGSVAAQSVGEPSTQMTLNTFHLAGCGGANVTLGVPRL
;
A
#
# COMPACT_ATOMS: atom_id res chain seq x y z
N TRP A 1 5.87 1.27 30.40
CA TRP A 1 6.45 2.54 30.86
C TRP A 1 7.46 3.03 29.83
N GLY A 2 7.34 4.27 29.35
CA GLY A 2 8.38 4.91 28.53
C GLY A 2 9.42 5.57 29.43
N LYS A 3 10.70 5.55 29.04
CA LYS A 3 11.81 6.19 29.78
C LYS A 3 12.44 7.28 28.89
N PRO A 4 12.84 8.43 29.46
CA PRO A 4 13.79 9.31 28.80
C PRO A 4 15.09 8.55 28.50
N VAL A 5 15.67 8.77 27.32
CA VAL A 5 16.91 8.10 26.90
C VAL A 5 18.04 9.12 26.78
N THR A 6 19.30 8.65 26.79
CA THR A 6 20.49 9.47 26.57
C THR A 6 21.47 8.70 25.68
N PRO A 7 22.01 9.27 24.57
CA PRO A 7 21.80 10.63 24.07
C PRO A 7 20.88 10.70 22.83
N PRO A 8 19.65 11.23 22.94
CA PRO A 8 18.86 11.66 21.80
C PRO A 8 19.11 13.15 21.51
N CYS A 9 18.91 13.56 20.27
CA CYS A 9 18.67 14.97 19.94
C CYS A 9 17.28 15.14 19.31
N ARG A 10 16.80 16.37 19.29
CA ARG A 10 15.54 16.75 18.65
C ARG A 10 15.75 18.08 17.95
N SER A 11 15.19 18.24 16.75
CA SER A 11 15.13 19.51 16.06
C SER A 11 13.94 19.52 15.11
N VAL A 12 13.57 20.72 14.68
CA VAL A 12 12.67 20.93 13.55
C VAL A 12 13.31 20.31 12.30
N ILE A 13 12.49 19.72 11.45
CA ILE A 13 12.93 19.19 10.16
C ILE A 13 12.81 20.24 9.06
N SER A 14 13.68 20.14 8.07
CA SER A 14 13.64 20.96 6.86
C SER A 14 13.86 20.08 5.64
N PRO A 15 13.25 20.42 4.49
CA PRO A 15 13.40 19.62 3.29
C PRO A 15 14.81 19.74 2.68
N ASP A 16 15.27 18.66 2.05
CA ASP A 16 16.50 18.64 1.26
C ASP A 16 16.44 17.56 0.15
N PRO A 17 16.40 17.94 -1.15
CA PRO A 17 16.42 16.98 -2.26
C PRO A 17 17.81 16.40 -2.57
N TYR A 18 18.89 16.92 -1.98
CA TYR A 18 20.26 16.56 -2.36
C TYR A 18 20.86 15.44 -1.50
N ILE A 19 20.31 15.21 -0.31
CA ILE A 19 20.67 14.06 0.52
C ILE A 19 19.96 12.79 0.05
N GLY A 20 20.48 11.63 0.43
CA GLY A 20 19.86 10.35 0.10
C GLY A 20 18.50 10.19 0.78
N ALA A 21 17.58 9.48 0.13
CA ALA A 21 16.30 9.12 0.74
C ALA A 21 16.49 8.25 2.00
N ASN A 22 17.60 7.55 2.14
CA ASN A 22 17.98 6.77 3.32
C ASN A 22 18.91 7.52 4.28
N GLU A 23 19.19 8.79 4.01
CA GLU A 23 20.05 9.64 4.84
C GLU A 23 19.23 10.69 5.61
N ILE A 24 19.84 11.18 6.69
CA ILE A 24 19.40 12.38 7.40
C ILE A 24 20.56 13.36 7.52
N GLY A 25 20.30 14.62 7.15
CA GLY A 25 21.24 15.70 7.36
C GLY A 25 21.25 16.13 8.83
N VAL A 26 22.38 15.90 9.51
CA VAL A 26 22.59 16.25 10.91
C VAL A 26 23.45 17.51 11.02
N PRO A 27 22.96 18.58 11.67
CA PRO A 27 23.74 19.78 11.99
C PRO A 27 25.07 19.47 12.68
N LEU A 28 26.12 20.22 12.30
CA LEU A 28 27.45 20.10 12.91
C LEU A 28 27.43 20.23 14.44
N HIS A 29 26.50 21.02 14.99
CA HIS A 29 26.34 21.17 16.45
C HIS A 29 25.98 19.83 17.13
N PHE A 30 25.04 19.08 16.57
CA PHE A 30 24.69 17.75 17.09
C PHE A 30 25.81 16.76 16.84
N ALA A 31 26.45 16.81 15.66
CA ALA A 31 27.53 15.89 15.31
C ALA A 31 28.72 15.98 16.28
N LYS A 32 29.07 17.18 16.75
CA LYS A 32 30.12 17.40 17.76
C LYS A 32 29.74 16.94 19.17
N THR A 33 28.45 16.91 19.48
CA THR A 33 27.96 16.64 20.84
C THR A 33 27.70 15.15 21.05
N LEU A 34 27.07 14.50 20.08
CA LEU A 34 26.74 13.08 20.13
C LEU A 34 28.01 12.24 19.94
N THR A 35 28.18 11.22 20.77
CA THR A 35 29.34 10.32 20.71
C THR A 35 28.95 8.86 20.62
N TYR A 36 29.80 8.07 19.96
CA TYR A 36 29.72 6.62 19.90
C TYR A 36 30.90 6.00 20.67
N PRO A 37 30.66 5.07 21.61
CA PRO A 37 31.72 4.34 22.27
C PRO A 37 32.39 3.38 21.27
N THR A 38 33.63 3.67 20.89
CA THR A 38 34.41 2.86 19.95
C THR A 38 35.57 2.20 20.67
N PRO A 39 35.58 0.87 20.81
CA PRO A 39 36.75 0.15 21.32
C PRO A 39 37.95 0.37 20.41
N VAL A 40 39.11 0.68 21.00
CA VAL A 40 40.36 0.83 20.27
C VAL A 40 40.96 -0.54 20.01
N THR A 41 41.30 -0.80 18.76
CA THR A 41 41.91 -2.04 18.27
C THR A 41 43.13 -1.69 17.42
N ALA A 42 43.97 -2.69 17.12
CA ALA A 42 45.10 -2.51 16.22
C ALA A 42 44.71 -1.96 14.84
N ARG A 43 43.45 -2.17 14.39
CA ARG A 43 42.96 -1.72 13.08
C ARG A 43 42.54 -0.25 13.03
N ASN A 44 42.04 0.31 14.14
CA ASN A 44 41.50 1.68 14.19
C ASN A 44 42.32 2.64 15.06
N VAL A 45 43.42 2.17 15.68
CA VAL A 45 44.23 2.99 16.60
C VAL A 45 44.77 4.26 15.97
N GLU A 46 45.18 4.22 14.69
CA GLU A 46 45.68 5.41 13.99
C GLU A 46 44.60 6.47 13.80
N GLU A 47 43.38 6.05 13.49
CA GLU A 47 42.23 6.94 13.39
C GLU A 47 41.83 7.47 14.78
N ALA A 48 41.74 6.58 15.77
CA ALA A 48 41.41 6.93 17.15
C ALA A 48 42.38 7.96 17.73
N ARG A 49 43.69 7.81 17.47
CA ARG A 49 44.74 8.78 17.82
C ARG A 49 44.43 10.16 17.28
N LYS A 50 44.15 10.26 15.97
CA LYS A 50 43.82 11.54 15.31
C LYS A 50 42.56 12.18 15.90
N LEU A 51 41.54 11.38 16.23
CA LEU A 51 40.30 11.90 16.83
C LEU A 51 40.52 12.45 18.24
N VAL A 52 41.30 11.75 19.07
CA VAL A 52 41.66 12.19 20.43
C VAL A 52 42.52 13.46 20.38
N GLU A 53 43.49 13.52 19.47
CA GLU A 53 44.32 14.71 19.24
C GLU A 53 43.49 15.93 18.86
N ARG A 54 42.55 15.81 17.92
CA ARG A 54 41.62 16.88 17.51
C ARG A 54 40.68 17.30 18.64
N GLY A 55 40.27 16.36 19.48
CA GLY A 55 39.38 16.57 20.64
C GLY A 55 37.99 17.10 20.25
N PRO A 56 37.22 17.68 21.19
CA PRO A 56 35.80 17.95 20.96
C PRO A 56 35.52 19.17 20.06
N LYS A 57 36.45 20.12 19.94
CA LYS A 57 36.21 21.38 19.23
C LYS A 57 36.40 21.26 17.71
N GLN A 58 37.39 20.48 17.29
CA GLN A 58 37.74 20.28 15.88
C GLN A 58 37.08 19.00 15.35
N TYR A 59 36.10 19.18 14.47
CA TYR A 59 35.36 18.06 13.88
C TYR A 59 36.10 17.51 12.65
N PRO A 60 36.12 16.18 12.41
CA PRO A 60 35.69 15.12 13.33
C PRO A 60 36.75 14.84 14.41
N GLY A 61 36.30 14.72 15.67
CA GLY A 61 37.15 14.46 16.84
C GLY A 61 36.51 13.51 17.87
N ALA A 62 36.95 13.57 19.13
CA ALA A 62 36.42 12.77 20.24
C ALA A 62 36.18 13.64 21.48
N ASN A 63 35.19 13.28 22.30
CA ASN A 63 34.84 14.06 23.50
C ASN A 63 35.43 13.46 24.78
N TRP A 64 35.59 12.14 24.87
CA TRP A 64 36.06 11.45 26.07
C TRP A 64 36.80 10.15 25.71
N VAL A 65 37.61 9.64 26.63
CA VAL A 65 38.32 8.35 26.54
C VAL A 65 38.12 7.60 27.84
N GLU A 66 37.73 6.34 27.78
CA GLU A 66 37.65 5.42 28.91
C GLU A 66 38.82 4.46 28.83
N LEU A 67 39.68 4.48 29.84
CA LEU A 67 40.87 3.65 29.94
C LEU A 67 40.49 2.22 30.38
N GLY A 68 41.43 1.28 30.27
CA GLY A 68 41.20 -0.12 30.63
C GLY A 68 40.81 -0.39 32.09
N ASP A 69 41.07 0.57 32.98
CA ASP A 69 40.65 0.54 34.39
C ASP A 69 39.19 1.03 34.59
N GLY A 70 38.46 1.35 33.51
CA GLY A 70 37.12 1.93 33.53
C GLY A 70 37.09 3.43 33.83
N ARG A 71 38.25 4.09 33.98
CA ARG A 71 38.31 5.53 34.24
C ARG A 71 38.04 6.34 32.98
N ARG A 72 36.99 7.16 33.01
CA ARG A 72 36.64 8.09 31.93
C ARG A 72 37.31 9.45 32.07
N VAL A 73 38.04 9.85 31.05
CA VAL A 73 38.76 11.12 30.90
C VAL A 73 38.04 12.01 29.88
N ASP A 74 37.65 13.21 30.30
CA ASP A 74 37.05 14.22 29.42
C ASP A 74 38.16 15.01 28.66
N LEU A 75 38.08 14.99 27.34
CA LEU A 75 39.06 15.65 26.46
C LEU A 75 38.83 17.16 26.35
N GLY A 76 37.65 17.68 26.71
CA GLY A 76 37.33 19.10 26.61
C GLY A 76 38.16 20.00 27.52
N ARG A 77 38.69 19.45 28.61
CA ARG A 77 39.51 20.15 29.61
C ARG A 77 41.02 20.00 29.37
N MET A 78 41.44 19.22 28.37
CA MET A 78 42.85 18.89 28.12
C MET A 78 43.47 19.79 27.04
N SER A 79 44.72 20.22 27.25
CA SER A 79 45.51 20.88 26.20
C SER A 79 45.87 19.90 25.09
N GLU A 80 46.18 20.41 23.90
CA GLU A 80 46.53 19.58 22.74
C GLU A 80 47.73 18.66 23.01
N GLY A 81 48.77 19.15 23.68
CA GLY A 81 49.93 18.33 24.05
C GLY A 81 49.57 17.15 24.97
N LYS A 82 48.65 17.37 25.94
CA LYS A 82 48.14 16.29 26.81
C LYS A 82 47.28 15.29 26.04
N ARG A 83 46.50 15.76 25.07
CA ARG A 83 45.69 14.90 24.19
C ARG A 83 46.56 14.04 23.27
N ARG A 84 47.64 14.60 22.70
CA ARG A 84 48.63 13.84 21.92
C ARG A 84 49.32 12.76 22.75
N ALA A 85 49.72 13.08 23.99
CA ALA A 85 50.30 12.09 24.90
C ALA A 85 49.32 10.96 25.23
N LEU A 86 48.04 11.28 25.45
CA LEU A 86 46.98 10.28 25.68
C LEU A 86 46.72 9.42 24.44
N GLY A 87 46.68 10.03 23.25
CA GLY A 87 46.54 9.34 21.96
C GLY A 87 47.63 8.29 21.75
N ALA A 88 48.89 8.64 22.04
CA ALA A 88 50.02 7.72 21.91
C ALA A 88 49.85 6.44 22.77
N ARG A 89 49.15 6.56 23.92
CA ARG A 89 48.94 5.48 24.91
C ARG A 89 47.63 4.70 24.75
N LEU A 90 46.88 4.89 23.66
CA LEU A 90 45.58 4.21 23.47
C LEU A 90 45.68 2.68 23.35
N ILE A 91 46.84 2.16 22.93
CA ILE A 91 47.18 0.73 23.03
C ILE A 91 48.46 0.68 23.86
N SER A 92 48.34 0.23 25.11
CA SER A 92 49.47 -0.07 25.98
C SER A 92 49.38 -1.54 26.38
N ASP A 93 50.46 -2.29 26.19
CA ASP A 93 50.61 -3.71 26.53
C ASP A 93 50.53 -4.02 28.04
N GLU A 94 50.27 -3.02 28.89
CA GLU A 94 50.25 -3.18 30.35
C GLU A 94 49.13 -4.11 30.86
N PHE A 95 48.11 -4.39 30.04
CA PHE A 95 47.00 -5.29 30.37
C PHE A 95 46.81 -6.32 29.25
N GLY A 96 47.57 -7.42 29.31
CA GLY A 96 47.43 -8.57 28.41
C GLY A 96 46.16 -9.37 28.70
N GLY A 97 45.00 -8.90 28.21
CA GLY A 97 43.72 -9.61 28.32
C GLY A 97 42.55 -8.84 27.70
N TYR A 98 41.42 -9.53 27.48
CA TYR A 98 40.16 -8.92 27.00
C TYR A 98 39.54 -7.93 28.02
N GLU A 99 39.95 -8.00 29.30
CA GLU A 99 39.59 -7.04 30.33
C GLU A 99 40.53 -5.83 30.26
N GLY A 100 40.02 -4.69 29.78
CA GLY A 100 40.75 -3.42 29.80
C GLY A 100 41.03 -2.78 28.43
N THR A 101 40.20 -3.05 27.42
CA THR A 101 40.31 -2.32 26.14
C THR A 101 39.91 -0.85 26.34
N THR A 102 40.78 0.07 25.90
CA THR A 102 40.48 1.50 25.93
C THR A 102 39.35 1.82 24.93
N ILE A 103 38.34 2.58 25.36
CA ILE A 103 37.19 2.98 24.54
C ILE A 103 37.23 4.49 24.33
N ILE A 104 37.03 4.94 23.09
CA ILE A 104 36.92 6.37 22.78
C ILE A 104 35.47 6.77 22.50
N GLY A 105 35.07 7.92 23.02
CA GLY A 105 33.82 8.59 22.65
C GLY A 105 34.00 9.42 21.39
N ARG A 106 34.07 8.76 20.23
CA ARG A 106 34.19 9.48 18.95
C ARG A 106 32.93 10.27 18.65
N GLN A 107 33.06 11.42 18.02
CA GLN A 107 31.92 12.20 17.54
C GLN A 107 31.15 11.45 16.43
N LEU A 108 29.88 11.82 16.25
CA LEU A 108 29.02 11.31 15.17
C LEU A 108 29.64 11.67 13.80
N ARG A 109 29.65 10.74 12.85
CA ARG A 109 30.21 10.95 11.51
C ARG A 109 29.31 10.48 10.39
N ASP A 110 29.67 10.88 9.18
CA ASP A 110 29.03 10.42 7.95
C ASP A 110 28.98 8.88 7.92
N GLY A 111 27.81 8.33 7.60
CA GLY A 111 27.57 6.88 7.53
C GLY A 111 27.23 6.21 8.86
N ASP A 112 27.23 6.90 10.00
CA ASP A 112 26.68 6.34 11.24
C ASP A 112 25.15 6.14 11.11
N ALA A 113 24.62 5.03 11.64
CA ALA A 113 23.18 4.80 11.66
C ALA A 113 22.51 5.47 12.88
N VAL A 114 21.39 6.16 12.65
CA VAL A 114 20.55 6.76 13.68
C VAL A 114 19.08 6.37 13.48
N LEU A 115 18.34 6.23 14.58
CA LEU A 115 16.90 5.99 14.52
C LEU A 115 16.16 7.31 14.62
N LEU A 116 15.39 7.64 13.58
CA LEU A 116 14.50 8.80 13.57
C LEU A 116 13.07 8.40 13.85
N ASN A 117 12.41 9.14 14.72
CA ASN A 117 10.97 9.05 14.91
C ASN A 117 10.28 10.42 14.81
N ARG A 118 9.05 10.39 14.30
CA ARG A 118 8.09 11.49 14.42
C ARG A 118 7.01 11.10 15.42
N GLN A 119 6.65 12.03 16.30
CA GLN A 119 5.55 11.85 17.23
C GLN A 119 4.26 12.42 16.61
N PRO A 120 3.12 11.72 16.67
CA PRO A 120 2.90 10.38 17.23
C PRO A 120 3.38 9.23 16.31
N THR A 121 3.93 8.17 16.89
CA THR A 121 4.37 6.97 16.14
C THR A 121 3.26 5.93 16.10
N LEU A 122 2.53 5.86 14.97
CA LEU A 122 1.34 5.01 14.82
C LEU A 122 1.62 3.64 14.19
N HIS A 123 2.77 3.46 13.54
CA HIS A 123 3.10 2.24 12.81
C HIS A 123 4.62 2.06 12.79
N LYS A 124 5.10 0.85 12.51
CA LYS A 124 6.53 0.49 12.49
C LYS A 124 7.38 1.46 11.63
N PRO A 125 7.00 1.79 10.37
CA PRO A 125 7.70 2.82 9.58
C PRO A 125 7.75 4.23 10.20
N GLY A 126 6.97 4.52 11.24
CA GLY A 126 7.06 5.79 11.99
C GLY A 126 8.35 5.93 12.83
N ILE A 127 9.17 4.87 12.92
CA ILE A 127 10.55 4.90 13.41
C ILE A 127 11.46 4.09 12.46
N MET A 128 12.48 4.73 11.89
CA MET A 128 13.37 4.07 10.91
C MET A 128 14.84 4.46 11.14
N GLY A 129 15.73 3.58 10.69
CA GLY A 129 17.17 3.79 10.61
C GLY A 129 17.55 4.60 9.37
N HIS A 130 18.21 5.73 9.60
CA HIS A 130 18.81 6.58 8.57
C HIS A 130 20.32 6.62 8.75
N TYR A 131 21.03 6.76 7.63
CA TYR A 131 22.45 7.06 7.66
C TYR A 131 22.67 8.55 7.88
N VAL A 132 23.60 8.89 8.75
CA VAL A 132 23.94 10.28 9.04
C VAL A 132 24.72 10.87 7.88
N ARG A 133 24.29 12.06 7.48
CA ARG A 133 25.06 12.99 6.65
C ARG A 133 25.29 14.26 7.45
N VAL A 134 26.54 14.57 7.79
CA VAL A 134 26.86 15.76 8.57
C VAL A 134 26.84 16.99 7.68
N LEU A 135 26.07 17.97 8.13
CA LEU A 135 25.94 19.26 7.49
C LEU A 135 27.05 20.18 8.00
N TYR A 136 28.11 20.33 7.20
CA TYR A 136 29.29 21.11 7.57
C TYR A 136 29.03 22.61 7.66
N ASN A 137 27.98 23.12 6.99
CA ASN A 137 27.64 24.52 7.05
C ASN A 137 27.06 24.88 8.43
N PRO A 138 27.74 25.72 9.25
CA PRO A 138 27.30 26.04 10.60
C PRO A 138 25.99 26.84 10.65
N THR A 139 25.52 27.41 9.53
CA THR A 139 24.22 28.10 9.49
C THR A 139 23.03 27.14 9.49
N GLN A 140 23.26 25.86 9.17
CA GLN A 140 22.22 24.84 9.17
C GLN A 140 22.06 24.25 10.57
N THR A 141 20.97 24.62 11.24
CA THR A 141 20.66 24.22 12.62
C THR A 141 19.52 23.20 12.73
N THR A 142 18.80 22.96 11.64
CA THR A 142 17.67 22.02 11.55
C THR A 142 18.10 20.68 10.98
N LEU A 143 17.39 19.61 11.35
CA LEU A 143 17.56 18.30 10.71
C LEU A 143 17.07 18.40 9.26
N ARG A 144 17.82 17.85 8.29
CA ARG A 144 17.45 17.89 6.87
C ARG A 144 16.97 16.53 6.41
N MET A 145 15.78 16.44 5.83
CA MET A 145 15.17 15.18 5.41
C MET A 145 14.72 15.24 3.94
N HIS A 146 14.92 14.13 3.23
CA HIS A 146 14.46 13.96 1.86
C HIS A 146 12.93 13.77 1.77
N TYR A 147 12.32 14.31 0.70
CA TYR A 147 10.86 14.30 0.48
C TYR A 147 10.23 12.90 0.41
N ALA A 148 11.01 11.90 -0.01
CA ALA A 148 10.53 10.52 -0.15
C ALA A 148 10.03 9.90 1.17
N ASN A 149 10.45 10.46 2.32
CA ASN A 149 10.09 9.96 3.65
C ASN A 149 8.90 10.72 4.27
N CYS A 150 8.37 11.77 3.63
CA CYS A 150 7.27 12.58 4.16
C CYS A 150 6.02 11.75 4.42
N ASN A 151 5.62 10.90 3.46
CA ASN A 151 4.44 10.03 3.64
C ASN A 151 4.64 9.04 4.80
N THR A 152 5.86 8.53 4.97
CA THR A 152 6.19 7.54 5.99
C THR A 152 6.07 8.11 7.40
N TYR A 153 6.58 9.32 7.63
CA TYR A 153 6.45 10.00 8.92
C TYR A 153 5.15 10.80 9.06
N ASN A 154 4.35 10.88 8.00
CA ASN A 154 3.22 11.81 7.85
C ASN A 154 3.62 13.27 8.16
N ALA A 155 4.77 13.69 7.62
CA ALA A 155 5.40 14.98 7.88
C ALA A 155 5.22 15.96 6.71
N ASP A 156 5.03 17.25 7.00
CA ASP A 156 4.70 18.30 6.01
C ASP A 156 5.60 19.55 6.05
N PHE A 157 6.64 19.56 6.89
CA PHE A 157 7.64 20.63 7.02
C PHE A 157 7.10 22.01 7.44
N ASP A 158 6.02 22.05 8.22
CA ASP A 158 5.42 23.31 8.72
C ASP A 158 5.96 23.77 10.10
N GLY A 159 6.92 23.04 10.66
CA GLY A 159 7.42 23.22 12.03
C GLY A 159 7.55 21.92 12.82
N ASP A 160 7.18 20.79 12.21
CA ASP A 160 7.38 19.44 12.73
C ASP A 160 8.77 19.20 13.35
N GLU A 161 8.77 18.64 14.56
CA GLU A 161 9.98 18.17 15.25
C GLU A 161 10.13 16.64 15.14
N MET A 162 11.36 16.18 14.95
CA MET A 162 11.69 14.75 14.98
C MET A 162 12.78 14.48 16.01
N ASN A 163 12.70 13.32 16.69
CA ASN A 163 13.80 12.88 17.55
C ASN A 163 14.75 11.99 16.75
N CYS A 164 16.03 12.13 17.08
CA CYS A 164 17.12 11.34 16.56
C CYS A 164 17.77 10.61 17.72
N HIS A 165 17.67 9.28 17.69
CA HIS A 165 18.26 8.39 18.67
C HIS A 165 19.52 7.78 18.08
N PHE A 166 20.65 7.91 18.78
CA PHE A 166 21.92 7.35 18.34
C PHE A 166 22.25 6.05 19.08
N PRO A 167 22.16 4.87 18.42
CA PRO A 167 22.53 3.60 19.04
C PRO A 167 23.95 3.64 19.59
N GLN A 168 24.16 3.04 20.77
CA GLN A 168 25.42 3.13 21.52
C GLN A 168 26.24 1.82 21.49
N ASN A 169 25.80 0.81 20.76
CA ASN A 169 26.49 -0.47 20.64
C ASN A 169 26.39 -1.02 19.22
N ASP A 170 27.26 -1.97 18.88
CA ASP A 170 27.31 -2.53 17.53
C ASP A 170 26.08 -3.37 17.20
N ILE A 171 25.43 -3.98 18.21
CA ILE A 171 24.17 -4.71 18.03
C ILE A 171 23.04 -3.76 17.61
N GLY A 172 22.84 -2.67 18.36
CA GLY A 172 21.83 -1.67 18.03
C GLY A 172 22.12 -0.95 16.71
N ARG A 173 23.40 -0.75 16.36
CA ARG A 173 23.79 -0.27 15.02
C ARG A 173 23.37 -1.28 13.94
N ALA A 174 23.67 -2.57 14.12
CA ALA A 174 23.31 -3.60 13.17
C ALA A 174 21.78 -3.73 13.01
N GLU A 175 21.00 -3.65 14.09
CA GLU A 175 19.54 -3.66 14.01
C GLU A 175 19.01 -2.42 13.25
N ALA A 176 19.60 -1.25 13.45
CA ALA A 176 19.23 -0.04 12.72
C ALA A 176 19.53 -0.15 11.22
N GLU A 177 20.65 -0.78 10.84
CA GLU A 177 21.11 -0.92 9.45
C GLU A 177 20.44 -2.06 8.68
N TYR A 178 20.12 -3.18 9.34
CA TYR A 178 19.65 -4.40 8.66
C TYR A 178 18.21 -4.79 8.97
N ILE A 179 17.54 -4.13 9.92
CA ILE A 179 16.13 -4.39 10.26
C ILE A 179 15.31 -3.12 10.09
N ALA A 180 15.71 -2.04 10.77
CA ALA A 180 14.94 -0.79 10.78
C ALA A 180 15.29 0.17 9.64
N ALA A 181 16.23 -0.17 8.76
CA ALA A 181 16.67 0.71 7.69
C ALA A 181 15.53 1.14 6.77
N THR A 182 15.53 2.40 6.39
CA THR A 182 14.53 3.02 5.50
C THR A 182 14.31 2.27 4.19
N ASP A 183 15.35 1.71 3.59
CA ASP A 183 15.26 0.97 2.31
C ASP A 183 14.54 -0.38 2.46
N LEU A 184 14.58 -0.98 3.66
CA LEU A 184 13.81 -2.18 3.99
C LEU A 184 12.36 -1.85 4.34
N GLN A 185 12.09 -0.64 4.86
CA GLN A 185 10.76 -0.13 5.16
C GLN A 185 10.10 0.56 3.94
N PHE A 186 10.32 0.01 2.74
CA PHE A 186 9.72 0.53 1.50
C PHE A 186 8.21 0.24 1.41
N ILE A 187 7.79 -0.90 1.96
CA ILE A 187 6.42 -1.43 1.88
C ILE A 187 5.77 -1.40 3.25
N VAL A 188 4.50 -0.98 3.32
CA VAL A 188 3.73 -0.98 4.56
C VAL A 188 3.21 -2.40 4.87
N PRO A 189 3.28 -2.87 6.13
CA PRO A 189 2.80 -4.21 6.49
C PRO A 189 1.27 -4.35 6.49
N THR A 190 0.53 -3.24 6.38
CA THR A 190 -0.94 -3.22 6.45
C THR A 190 -1.59 -3.86 5.23
N ASP A 191 -1.15 -3.50 4.03
CA ASP A 191 -1.72 -3.98 2.76
C ASP A 191 -0.66 -4.40 1.74
N GLY A 192 0.63 -4.32 2.08
CA GLY A 192 1.73 -4.62 1.17
C GLY A 192 1.95 -3.57 0.08
N SER A 193 1.42 -2.35 0.24
CA SER A 193 1.63 -1.25 -0.70
C SER A 193 2.94 -0.48 -0.44
N PRO A 194 3.62 0.05 -1.47
CA PRO A 194 4.77 0.92 -1.30
C PRO A 194 4.39 2.23 -0.60
N LEU A 195 5.17 2.63 0.40
CA LEU A 195 4.97 3.84 1.20
C LEU A 195 5.89 4.99 0.76
N ARG A 196 7.13 4.66 0.37
CA ARG A 196 8.14 5.64 -0.07
C ARG A 196 8.02 5.91 -1.57
N GLY A 197 8.22 7.16 -1.97
CA GLY A 197 8.19 7.57 -3.37
C GLY A 197 8.33 9.08 -3.52
N LEU A 198 8.62 9.55 -4.73
CA LEU A 198 8.73 11.00 -4.98
C LEU A 198 7.34 11.65 -5.03
N ILE A 199 7.28 12.92 -4.66
CA ILE A 199 6.04 13.69 -4.48
C ILE A 199 6.15 15.07 -5.15
N GLN A 200 4.99 15.72 -5.36
CA GLN A 200 4.89 17.14 -5.77
C GLN A 200 5.72 17.45 -7.04
N ASP A 201 6.68 18.39 -6.95
CA ASP A 201 7.48 18.90 -8.07
C ASP A 201 8.18 17.80 -8.88
N HIS A 202 8.62 16.72 -8.22
CA HIS A 202 9.22 15.57 -8.91
C HIS A 202 8.23 14.86 -9.83
N VAL A 203 6.94 14.84 -9.47
CA VAL A 203 5.86 14.27 -10.30
C VAL A 203 5.67 15.11 -11.56
N ASP A 204 5.59 16.42 -11.43
CA ASP A 204 5.40 17.31 -12.57
C ASP A 204 6.64 17.35 -13.48
N SER A 205 7.83 17.34 -12.88
CA SER A 205 9.10 17.26 -13.61
C SER A 205 9.22 15.93 -14.36
N GLY A 206 8.82 14.81 -13.75
CA GLY A 206 8.79 13.50 -14.39
C GLY A 206 7.94 13.48 -15.66
N VAL A 207 6.74 14.06 -15.60
CA VAL A 207 5.88 14.16 -16.78
C VAL A 207 6.48 15.08 -17.84
N LYS A 208 6.94 16.28 -17.46
CA LYS A 208 7.55 17.24 -18.39
C LYS A 208 8.81 16.69 -19.06
N LEU A 209 9.65 15.96 -18.34
CA LEU A 209 10.86 15.36 -18.89
C LEU A 209 10.51 14.24 -19.87
N THR A 210 9.56 13.37 -19.49
CA THR A 210 9.23 12.17 -20.27
C THR A 210 8.17 12.38 -21.34
N CYS A 211 7.67 13.60 -21.52
CA CYS A 211 6.85 13.98 -22.68
C CYS A 211 7.56 13.65 -24.01
N LYS A 212 6.78 13.27 -25.01
CA LYS A 212 7.30 12.95 -26.37
C LYS A 212 7.96 14.14 -27.06
N ASP A 213 7.49 15.35 -26.76
CA ASP A 213 7.99 16.60 -27.36
C ASP A 213 9.25 17.14 -26.68
N THR A 214 9.76 16.46 -25.63
CA THR A 214 10.94 16.88 -24.89
C THR A 214 12.20 16.35 -25.55
N PHE A 215 12.92 17.25 -26.22
CA PHE A 215 14.22 17.01 -26.83
C PHE A 215 15.33 17.75 -26.11
N LEU A 216 16.47 17.09 -25.96
CA LEU A 216 17.66 17.57 -25.26
C LEU A 216 18.85 17.58 -26.21
N GLU A 217 19.63 18.64 -26.17
CA GLU A 217 20.96 18.68 -26.79
C GLU A 217 21.94 17.79 -26.05
N LYS A 218 23.05 17.46 -26.72
CA LYS A 218 24.08 16.59 -26.15
C LYS A 218 24.58 17.06 -24.78
N TRP A 219 24.84 18.35 -24.62
CA TRP A 219 25.34 18.90 -23.37
C TRP A 219 24.27 18.90 -22.26
N GLU A 220 23.00 19.16 -22.60
CA GLU A 220 21.87 19.10 -21.66
C GLU A 220 21.68 17.68 -21.14
N TYR A 221 21.71 16.72 -22.07
CA TYR A 221 21.63 15.30 -21.76
C TYR A 221 22.77 14.85 -20.83
N GLN A 222 24.00 15.23 -21.16
CA GLN A 222 25.18 14.92 -20.36
C GLN A 222 25.10 15.54 -18.96
N GLN A 223 24.66 16.79 -18.84
CA GLN A 223 24.54 17.49 -17.57
C GLN A 223 23.49 16.83 -16.66
N LEU A 224 22.34 16.46 -17.21
CA LEU A 224 21.28 15.76 -16.47
C LEU A 224 21.72 14.38 -16.00
N LEU A 225 22.43 13.62 -16.84
CA LEU A 225 22.99 12.32 -16.44
C LEU A 225 24.06 12.48 -15.36
N PHE A 226 24.99 13.43 -15.54
CA PHE A 226 26.04 13.67 -14.56
C PHE A 226 25.47 14.02 -13.19
N ALA A 227 24.48 14.92 -13.13
CA ALA A 227 23.80 15.30 -11.89
C ALA A 227 23.12 14.13 -11.15
N ALA A 228 22.72 13.09 -11.89
CA ALA A 228 22.05 11.92 -11.35
C ALA A 228 23.02 10.81 -10.90
N LEU A 229 24.06 10.58 -11.71
CA LEU A 229 24.97 9.44 -11.59
C LEU A 229 26.14 9.74 -10.65
N VAL A 230 26.77 10.90 -10.85
CA VAL A 230 27.92 11.38 -10.08
C VAL A 230 27.38 12.30 -9.00
N SER A 231 27.07 11.65 -7.88
CA SER A 231 26.19 12.18 -6.85
C SER A 231 27.04 12.59 -5.63
N LEU A 232 26.57 12.38 -4.40
CA LEU A 232 27.42 12.51 -3.23
C LEU A 232 28.14 11.17 -2.97
N PRO A 233 29.34 11.18 -2.38
CA PRO A 233 30.00 9.95 -1.95
C PRO A 233 29.05 9.16 -1.07
N GLY A 234 28.82 7.89 -1.41
CA GLY A 234 27.83 7.06 -0.73
C GLY A 234 26.47 6.94 -1.45
N LEU A 235 26.18 7.77 -2.44
CA LEU A 235 24.91 7.79 -3.19
C LEU A 235 25.10 7.73 -4.71
N GLU A 236 26.31 7.42 -5.15
CA GLU A 236 26.68 7.33 -6.56
C GLU A 236 26.04 6.10 -7.21
N VAL A 237 25.55 6.28 -8.45
CA VAL A 237 25.09 5.19 -9.31
C VAL A 237 26.25 4.62 -10.11
N ILE A 238 27.39 5.31 -10.19
CA ILE A 238 28.58 4.83 -10.88
C ILE A 238 29.76 5.31 -10.03
N ASP A 239 30.76 4.46 -9.82
CA ASP A 239 31.98 4.87 -9.12
C ASP A 239 32.58 6.10 -9.83
N SER A 240 33.13 7.03 -9.06
CA SER A 240 33.67 8.29 -9.57
C SER A 240 34.71 8.15 -10.70
N ASP A 241 35.36 6.98 -10.79
CA ASP A 241 36.39 6.67 -11.80
C ASP A 241 35.84 5.91 -13.02
N ALA A 242 34.55 5.58 -13.06
CA ALA A 242 33.95 4.78 -14.13
C ALA A 242 33.30 5.65 -15.23
N ASP A 243 33.42 5.18 -16.47
CA ASP A 243 32.92 5.88 -17.65
C ASP A 243 31.39 5.87 -17.74
N ILE A 244 30.81 7.04 -18.02
CA ILE A 244 29.37 7.18 -18.27
C ILE A 244 29.07 6.84 -19.73
N GLU A 245 28.38 5.71 -19.96
CA GLU A 245 27.94 5.32 -21.29
C GLU A 245 26.74 6.17 -21.75
N ILE A 246 26.87 6.80 -22.92
CA ILE A 246 25.82 7.63 -23.50
C ILE A 246 25.19 6.87 -24.68
N PRO A 247 23.86 6.64 -24.67
CA PRO A 247 23.19 6.01 -25.80
C PRO A 247 23.22 6.91 -27.04
N PRO A 248 23.09 6.34 -28.26
CA PRO A 248 23.01 7.14 -29.47
C PRO A 248 21.79 8.10 -29.45
N PRO A 249 21.87 9.27 -30.10
CA PRO A 249 20.76 10.21 -30.14
C PRO A 249 19.56 9.62 -30.88
N ALA A 250 18.35 9.92 -30.39
CA ALA A 250 17.11 9.50 -31.04
C ALA A 250 16.92 10.15 -32.41
N ILE A 251 17.36 11.40 -32.56
CA ILE A 251 17.38 12.12 -33.84
C ILE A 251 18.83 12.42 -34.19
N ARG A 252 19.30 11.96 -35.35
CA ARG A 252 20.66 12.22 -35.85
C ARG A 252 20.75 13.42 -36.79
N LYS A 253 19.70 13.69 -37.56
CA LYS A 253 19.62 14.80 -38.53
C LYS A 253 18.26 15.51 -38.37
N PRO A 254 18.18 16.84 -38.53
CA PRO A 254 19.25 17.78 -38.90
C PRO A 254 20.23 18.11 -37.78
N ARG A 255 19.88 17.82 -36.52
CA ARG A 255 20.73 17.99 -35.34
C ARG A 255 20.64 16.75 -34.45
N GLU A 256 21.71 16.44 -33.74
CA GLU A 256 21.72 15.38 -32.73
C GLU A 256 20.86 15.79 -31.53
N LEU A 257 19.78 15.06 -31.29
CA LEU A 257 18.88 15.28 -30.15
C LEU A 257 18.58 13.96 -29.44
N TRP A 258 18.59 14.03 -28.12
CA TRP A 258 18.14 12.96 -27.22
C TRP A 258 16.74 13.27 -26.73
N THR A 259 16.00 12.24 -26.30
CA THR A 259 14.70 12.42 -25.64
C THR A 259 14.84 12.32 -24.14
N GLY A 260 13.93 12.92 -23.38
CA GLY A 260 13.93 12.76 -21.91
C GLY A 260 13.69 11.30 -21.47
N LYS A 261 13.02 10.48 -22.28
CA LYS A 261 12.88 9.03 -22.02
C LYS A 261 14.23 8.28 -22.10
N GLN A 262 15.16 8.74 -22.94
CA GLN A 262 16.52 8.19 -23.00
C GLN A 262 17.34 8.51 -21.75
N VAL A 263 17.04 9.60 -21.03
CA VAL A 263 17.70 9.91 -19.75
C VAL A 263 17.36 8.82 -18.73
N ILE A 264 16.06 8.49 -18.61
CA ILE A 264 15.60 7.43 -17.70
C ILE A 264 16.16 6.05 -18.09
N SER A 265 16.24 5.77 -19.40
CA SER A 265 16.78 4.51 -19.91
C SER A 265 18.27 4.35 -19.57
N ALA A 266 19.06 5.42 -19.70
CA ALA A 266 20.47 5.42 -19.30
C ALA A 266 20.65 5.26 -17.78
N LEU A 267 19.79 5.87 -16.96
CA LEU A 267 19.80 5.63 -15.50
C LEU A 267 19.57 4.15 -15.17
N LEU A 268 18.57 3.53 -15.80
CA LEU A 268 18.28 2.10 -15.61
C LEU A 268 19.43 1.22 -16.11
N HIS A 269 20.10 1.61 -17.19
CA HIS A 269 21.27 0.90 -17.70
C HIS A 269 22.41 0.89 -16.68
N HIS A 270 22.78 2.04 -16.13
CA HIS A 270 23.86 2.14 -15.14
C HIS A 270 23.52 1.52 -13.79
N LEU A 271 22.24 1.57 -13.38
CA LEU A 271 21.78 0.86 -12.19
C LEU A 271 22.04 -0.66 -12.25
N ARG A 272 22.12 -1.25 -13.45
CA ARG A 272 22.42 -2.68 -13.64
C ARG A 272 23.90 -3.01 -13.49
N GLN A 273 24.78 -2.03 -13.67
CA GLN A 273 26.24 -2.17 -13.64
C GLN A 273 26.81 -1.96 -12.24
N THR A 274 26.08 -1.29 -11.34
CA THR A 274 26.52 -1.07 -9.95
C THR A 274 26.73 -2.35 -9.17
N GLU A 275 27.87 -2.43 -8.48
CA GLU A 275 28.09 -3.44 -7.43
C GLU A 275 27.11 -3.20 -6.27
N ASP A 276 26.51 -4.28 -5.76
CA ASP A 276 25.81 -4.21 -4.48
C ASP A 276 26.87 -4.09 -3.38
N ARG A 277 26.89 -2.96 -2.65
CA ARG A 277 27.80 -2.72 -1.50
C ARG A 277 27.79 -3.82 -0.43
N TYR A 278 26.80 -4.70 -0.45
CA TYR A 278 26.61 -5.80 0.50
C TYR A 278 26.65 -7.20 -0.13
N SER A 279 27.04 -7.35 -1.40
CA SER A 279 27.26 -8.68 -1.97
C SER A 279 28.52 -9.32 -1.37
N ALA A 280 28.35 -10.05 -0.28
CA ALA A 280 29.40 -10.84 0.38
C ALA A 280 29.91 -12.03 -0.47
N ARG A 281 29.50 -12.14 -1.74
CA ARG A 281 29.99 -13.14 -2.69
C ARG A 281 30.68 -12.41 -3.84
N GLY A 282 32.01 -12.39 -3.82
CA GLY A 282 32.88 -11.82 -4.86
C GLY A 282 32.87 -12.56 -6.20
N ASP A 283 31.73 -13.14 -6.62
CA ASP A 283 31.65 -14.09 -7.74
C ASP A 283 30.76 -13.67 -8.92
N MET A 284 30.16 -12.47 -8.93
CA MET A 284 29.39 -12.04 -10.12
C MET A 284 29.63 -10.57 -10.49
N ARG A 285 30.66 -10.37 -11.34
CA ARG A 285 30.86 -9.16 -12.17
C ARG A 285 29.89 -9.05 -13.36
N GLU A 286 28.88 -9.91 -13.44
CA GLU A 286 27.91 -9.88 -14.54
C GLU A 286 26.80 -8.85 -14.29
N ALA A 287 26.69 -7.87 -15.18
CA ALA A 287 25.60 -6.89 -15.18
C ALA A 287 24.23 -7.57 -15.03
N LEU A 288 23.35 -6.97 -14.23
CA LEU A 288 22.00 -7.49 -14.03
C LEU A 288 21.20 -7.46 -15.35
N PRO A 289 20.28 -8.40 -15.61
CA PRO A 289 19.38 -8.34 -16.76
C PRO A 289 18.49 -7.09 -16.69
N GLY A 290 18.11 -6.52 -17.83
CA GLY A 290 17.29 -5.31 -17.89
C GLY A 290 15.88 -5.52 -17.34
N ILE A 291 15.34 -4.50 -16.67
CA ILE A 291 13.99 -4.55 -16.10
C ILE A 291 12.93 -4.36 -17.19
N SER A 292 11.87 -5.16 -17.13
CA SER A 292 10.73 -5.11 -18.04
C SER A 292 9.43 -4.95 -17.26
N CYS A 293 8.74 -3.82 -17.39
CA CYS A 293 7.47 -3.58 -16.69
C CYS A 293 6.44 -2.84 -17.54
N GLU A 294 5.17 -3.02 -17.20
CA GLU A 294 4.02 -2.34 -17.81
C GLU A 294 3.17 -1.71 -16.70
N LYS A 295 2.84 -0.44 -16.83
CA LYS A 295 1.95 0.26 -15.89
C LYS A 295 1.11 1.31 -16.60
N LYS A 296 -0.09 1.55 -16.11
CA LYS A 296 -0.93 2.66 -16.57
C LYS A 296 -0.67 3.90 -15.72
N ALA A 297 -0.34 5.00 -16.38
CA ALA A 297 -0.18 6.32 -15.78
C ALA A 297 -1.53 6.82 -15.22
N LYS A 298 -1.50 7.75 -14.25
CA LYS A 298 -2.68 8.54 -13.86
C LYS A 298 -3.09 9.51 -14.97
N THR A 299 -2.12 9.97 -15.75
CA THR A 299 -2.33 10.87 -16.86
C THR A 299 -3.32 10.25 -17.89
N PRO A 300 -4.42 10.94 -18.24
CA PRO A 300 -5.45 10.43 -19.14
C PRO A 300 -4.93 10.12 -20.55
N ALA A 301 -5.61 9.19 -21.23
CA ALA A 301 -5.26 8.83 -22.61
C ALA A 301 -5.43 9.98 -23.61
N SER A 302 -6.39 10.88 -23.36
CA SER A 302 -6.65 12.07 -24.19
C SER A 302 -5.63 13.18 -23.99
N ALA A 303 -4.84 13.15 -22.92
CA ALA A 303 -4.06 14.28 -22.45
C ALA A 303 -2.96 14.71 -23.45
N PHE A 304 -2.39 13.75 -24.19
CA PHE A 304 -1.41 14.01 -25.25
C PHE A 304 -1.93 13.53 -26.62
N GLY A 305 -3.25 13.44 -26.80
CA GLY A 305 -3.90 12.86 -27.96
C GLY A 305 -3.99 11.33 -27.89
N ALA A 306 -5.16 10.78 -28.25
CA ALA A 306 -5.48 9.36 -28.09
C ALA A 306 -4.53 8.41 -28.85
N PHE A 307 -3.97 8.88 -29.98
CA PHE A 307 -3.03 8.11 -30.81
C PHE A 307 -1.64 7.95 -30.20
N ASN A 308 -1.19 8.93 -29.40
CA ASN A 308 0.15 8.89 -28.79
C ASN A 308 0.22 7.92 -27.62
N GLN A 309 -0.92 7.72 -26.95
CA GLN A 309 -1.10 6.56 -26.09
C GLN A 309 -0.09 6.59 -24.89
N GLU A 310 0.34 7.80 -24.51
CA GLU A 310 1.33 8.13 -23.46
C GLU A 310 0.89 7.78 -22.03
N HIS A 311 -0.36 7.38 -21.85
CA HIS A 311 -0.89 6.87 -20.59
C HIS A 311 -0.45 5.44 -20.27
N LEU A 312 0.12 4.70 -21.24
CA LEU A 312 0.68 3.36 -21.02
C LEU A 312 2.20 3.47 -20.93
N VAL A 313 2.72 3.22 -19.73
CA VAL A 313 4.16 3.17 -19.44
C VAL A 313 4.67 1.79 -19.79
N LEU A 314 5.63 1.75 -20.70
CA LEU A 314 6.25 0.53 -21.20
C LEU A 314 7.76 0.63 -21.04
N VAL A 315 8.30 -0.18 -20.13
CA VAL A 315 9.74 -0.38 -19.98
C VAL A 315 10.09 -1.78 -20.44
N ARG A 316 11.10 -1.90 -21.31
CA ARG A 316 11.58 -3.17 -21.86
C ARG A 316 13.08 -3.23 -21.77
N ASP A 317 13.58 -4.25 -21.07
CA ASP A 317 14.99 -4.56 -20.90
C ASP A 317 15.84 -3.34 -20.45
N GLY A 318 15.24 -2.48 -19.63
CA GLY A 318 15.85 -1.24 -19.12
C GLY A 318 15.58 0.02 -19.97
N GLU A 319 14.88 -0.08 -21.10
CA GLU A 319 14.54 1.06 -21.95
C GLU A 319 13.09 1.52 -21.76
N LEU A 320 12.90 2.82 -21.52
CA LEU A 320 11.59 3.46 -21.47
C LEU A 320 11.13 3.77 -22.90
N LEU A 321 10.37 2.84 -23.47
CA LEU A 321 9.92 2.94 -24.86
C LEU A 321 8.71 3.87 -25.03
N ARG A 322 7.83 3.91 -24.03
CA ARG A 322 6.57 4.65 -24.13
C ARG A 322 6.03 5.09 -22.78
N GLY A 323 5.31 6.19 -22.79
CA GLY A 323 4.52 6.69 -21.67
C GLY A 323 5.24 7.73 -20.82
N VAL A 324 4.45 8.59 -20.19
CA VAL A 324 4.95 9.59 -19.23
C VAL A 324 5.05 8.99 -17.84
N LEU A 325 6.07 9.40 -17.09
CA LEU A 325 6.27 8.97 -15.71
C LEU A 325 5.60 9.97 -14.78
N ASP A 326 4.56 9.51 -14.08
CA ASP A 326 3.85 10.29 -13.06
C ASP A 326 3.87 9.59 -11.69
N LYS A 327 3.03 10.04 -10.75
CA LYS A 327 2.94 9.49 -9.39
C LYS A 327 2.70 7.98 -9.36
N SER A 328 2.06 7.39 -10.37
CA SER A 328 1.82 5.93 -10.44
C SER A 328 3.07 5.11 -10.78
N THR A 329 4.16 5.75 -11.21
CA THR A 329 5.34 5.07 -11.71
C THR A 329 6.53 5.15 -10.77
N PHE A 330 6.70 6.26 -10.03
CA PHE A 330 7.77 6.41 -9.04
C PHE A 330 7.30 6.97 -7.68
N GLY A 331 6.00 7.22 -7.54
CA GLY A 331 5.39 7.50 -6.24
C GLY A 331 5.06 6.21 -5.48
N SER A 332 4.43 6.37 -4.32
CA SER A 332 3.96 5.32 -3.41
C SER A 332 2.78 4.53 -4.01
N SER A 333 3.05 3.68 -5.00
CA SER A 333 2.04 2.94 -5.74
C SER A 333 2.50 1.52 -6.08
N SER A 334 1.59 0.56 -5.95
CA SER A 334 1.88 -0.86 -6.19
C SER A 334 2.17 -1.14 -7.67
N HIS A 335 3.14 -2.03 -7.93
CA HIS A 335 3.63 -2.37 -9.28
C HIS A 335 4.14 -1.17 -10.09
N SER A 336 4.61 -0.12 -9.41
CA SER A 336 5.31 1.00 -10.04
C SER A 336 6.69 0.57 -10.56
N LEU A 337 7.37 1.41 -11.34
CA LEU A 337 8.72 1.12 -11.84
C LEU A 337 9.72 0.98 -10.67
N VAL A 338 9.60 1.82 -9.65
CA VAL A 338 10.46 1.73 -8.45
C VAL A 338 10.17 0.43 -7.67
N HIS A 339 8.89 0.03 -7.56
CA HIS A 339 8.53 -1.26 -6.94
C HIS A 339 9.02 -2.46 -7.78
N ALA A 340 8.97 -2.38 -9.11
CA ALA A 340 9.55 -3.40 -9.98
C ALA A 340 11.07 -3.54 -9.75
N VAL A 341 11.81 -2.42 -9.66
CA VAL A 341 13.23 -2.43 -9.30
C VAL A 341 13.44 -3.01 -7.89
N TYR A 342 12.61 -2.62 -6.91
CA TYR A 342 12.65 -3.17 -5.55
C TYR A 342 12.48 -4.69 -5.56
N GLU A 343 11.61 -5.23 -6.40
CA GLU A 343 11.31 -6.66 -6.49
C GLU A 343 12.35 -7.45 -7.32
N ALA A 344 12.90 -6.88 -8.38
CA ALA A 344 13.89 -7.56 -9.22
C ALA A 344 15.31 -7.47 -8.66
N TYR A 345 15.71 -6.30 -8.18
CA TYR A 345 17.09 -5.97 -7.81
C TYR A 345 17.29 -5.76 -6.31
N GLY A 346 16.23 -5.58 -5.53
CA GLY A 346 16.29 -5.45 -4.09
C GLY A 346 16.18 -4.01 -3.55
N PRO A 347 16.12 -3.87 -2.22
CA PRO A 347 15.82 -2.60 -1.52
C PRO A 347 16.87 -1.52 -1.79
N ASN A 348 18.16 -1.87 -1.72
CA ASN A 348 19.26 -0.90 -1.87
C ASN A 348 19.27 -0.25 -3.26
N LYS A 349 19.14 -1.04 -4.32
CA LYS A 349 19.08 -0.53 -5.71
C LYS A 349 17.82 0.30 -5.95
N ALA A 350 16.69 -0.03 -5.33
CA ALA A 350 15.50 0.80 -5.39
C ALA A 350 15.70 2.17 -4.70
N GLY A 351 16.39 2.20 -3.54
CA GLY A 351 16.75 3.45 -2.85
C GLY A 351 17.68 4.32 -3.69
N VAL A 352 18.73 3.73 -4.27
CA VAL A 352 19.66 4.44 -5.19
C VAL A 352 18.91 4.97 -6.42
N PHE A 353 18.03 4.18 -7.02
CA PHE A 353 17.22 4.59 -8.16
C PHE A 353 16.29 5.76 -7.80
N LEU A 354 15.66 5.72 -6.63
CA LEU A 354 14.79 6.80 -6.14
C LEU A 354 15.57 8.11 -5.96
N ASN A 355 16.80 8.04 -5.44
CA ASN A 355 17.70 9.19 -5.30
C ASN A 355 18.09 9.76 -6.67
N ALA A 356 18.46 8.90 -7.62
CA ALA A 356 18.83 9.31 -8.97
C ALA A 356 17.68 10.02 -9.69
N LEU A 357 16.45 9.49 -9.58
CA LEU A 357 15.25 10.14 -10.11
C LEU A 357 14.99 11.50 -9.46
N GLY A 358 15.06 11.58 -8.13
CA GLY A 358 14.88 12.84 -7.39
C GLY A 358 15.85 13.93 -7.89
N ARG A 359 17.12 13.57 -8.10
CA ARG A 359 18.15 14.48 -8.61
C ARG A 359 17.90 14.92 -10.05
N VAL A 360 17.60 13.99 -10.96
CA VAL A 360 17.28 14.33 -12.35
C VAL A 360 16.10 15.28 -12.41
N PHE A 361 15.03 14.97 -11.67
CA PHE A 361 13.83 15.77 -11.70
C PHE A 361 14.04 17.16 -11.08
N THR A 362 14.82 17.26 -10.01
CA THR A 362 15.21 18.55 -9.43
C THR A 362 16.08 19.35 -10.40
N ALA A 363 17.11 18.75 -10.99
CA ALA A 363 18.00 19.42 -11.93
C ALA A 363 17.25 19.89 -13.19
N TYR A 364 16.42 19.02 -13.77
CA TYR A 364 15.63 19.33 -14.95
C TYR A 364 14.67 20.51 -14.72
N LEU A 365 14.01 20.50 -13.56
CA LEU A 365 13.06 21.55 -13.20
C LEU A 365 13.75 22.90 -12.97
N GLN A 366 14.89 22.91 -12.29
CA GLN A 366 15.64 24.13 -11.97
C GLN A 366 16.34 24.75 -13.18
N GLN A 367 16.90 23.92 -14.07
CA GLN A 367 17.78 24.40 -15.14
C GLN A 367 17.06 24.61 -16.48
N TYR A 368 16.01 23.84 -16.78
CA TYR A 368 15.44 23.79 -18.13
C TYR A 368 13.94 24.08 -18.19
N ALA A 369 13.12 23.43 -17.35
CA ALA A 369 11.67 23.44 -17.52
C ALA A 369 10.93 24.52 -16.72
N GLY A 370 11.33 24.74 -15.46
CA GLY A 370 10.54 25.52 -14.49
C GLY A 370 9.13 24.96 -14.23
N HIS A 371 8.45 25.47 -13.22
CA HIS A 371 7.01 25.24 -13.01
C HIS A 371 6.41 26.45 -12.30
N SER A 372 5.25 26.90 -12.78
CA SER A 372 4.51 28.02 -12.20
C SER A 372 3.03 27.88 -12.54
N CYS A 373 2.16 28.15 -11.58
CA CYS A 373 0.71 28.19 -11.77
C CYS A 373 0.26 29.63 -11.91
N ARG A 374 -0.47 29.94 -12.97
CA ARG A 374 -0.89 31.29 -13.33
C ARG A 374 -2.40 31.43 -13.25
N MET A 375 -2.89 32.68 -13.21
CA MET A 375 -4.33 32.94 -13.20
C MET A 375 -5.00 32.47 -14.51
N GLU A 376 -4.29 32.53 -15.64
CA GLU A 376 -4.78 32.05 -16.94
C GLU A 376 -5.10 30.55 -16.95
N ASP A 377 -4.44 29.75 -16.11
CA ASP A 377 -4.68 28.31 -15.99
C ASP A 377 -6.06 27.99 -15.37
N LEU A 378 -6.69 28.96 -14.72
CA LEU A 378 -7.95 28.81 -13.99
C LEU A 378 -9.16 29.36 -14.76
N ILE A 379 -8.91 30.12 -15.83
CA ILE A 379 -9.96 30.83 -16.58
C ILE A 379 -10.63 29.87 -17.58
N LEU A 380 -11.96 29.98 -17.69
CA LEU A 380 -12.74 29.30 -18.71
C LEU A 380 -12.82 30.13 -20.00
N MET A 381 -12.95 29.44 -21.13
CA MET A 381 -13.33 30.04 -22.40
C MET A 381 -14.73 30.68 -22.30
N PRO A 382 -15.00 31.79 -23.00
CA PRO A 382 -16.29 32.48 -22.94
C PRO A 382 -17.48 31.57 -23.24
N GLU A 383 -17.36 30.67 -24.22
CA GLU A 383 -18.39 29.73 -24.63
C GLU A 383 -18.70 28.71 -23.52
N ALA A 384 -17.65 28.22 -22.86
CA ALA A 384 -17.79 27.30 -21.74
C ALA A 384 -18.39 27.99 -20.49
N ASP A 385 -18.03 29.25 -20.24
CA ASP A 385 -18.63 30.02 -19.13
C ASP A 385 -20.10 30.40 -19.39
N GLU A 386 -20.49 30.61 -20.64
CA GLU A 386 -21.89 30.84 -21.02
C GLU A 386 -22.72 29.57 -20.80
N GLU A 387 -22.24 28.41 -21.26
CA GLU A 387 -22.92 27.13 -21.00
C GLU A 387 -22.99 26.82 -19.50
N ARG A 388 -21.92 27.11 -18.75
CA ARG A 388 -21.91 27.02 -17.28
C ARG A 388 -23.07 27.82 -16.67
N ARG A 389 -23.25 29.08 -17.08
CA ARG A 389 -24.32 29.96 -16.58
C ARG A 389 -25.70 29.42 -16.94
N ARG A 390 -25.87 28.85 -18.13
CA ARG A 390 -27.12 28.20 -18.56
C ARG A 390 -27.48 27.03 -17.64
N ILE A 391 -26.52 26.15 -17.35
CA ILE A 391 -26.73 25.00 -16.47
C ILE A 391 -26.98 25.44 -15.02
N VAL A 392 -26.29 26.49 -14.54
CA VAL A 392 -26.53 27.07 -13.20
C VAL A 392 -27.96 27.59 -13.07
N GLN A 393 -28.46 28.32 -14.08
CA GLN A 393 -29.84 28.81 -14.06
C GLN A 393 -30.84 27.64 -14.05
N ARG A 394 -30.57 26.60 -14.83
CA ARG A 394 -31.36 25.38 -14.81
C ARG A 394 -31.34 24.70 -13.44
N ALA A 395 -30.21 24.67 -12.74
CA ALA A 395 -30.11 24.08 -11.40
C ALA A 395 -31.00 24.79 -10.38
N TYR A 396 -31.11 26.12 -10.44
CA TYR A 396 -32.06 26.86 -9.63
C TYR A 396 -33.50 26.48 -9.95
N ASN A 397 -33.87 26.44 -11.23
CA ASN A 397 -35.24 26.18 -11.67
C ASN A 397 -35.68 24.73 -11.35
N VAL A 398 -34.84 23.75 -11.68
CA VAL A 398 -35.08 22.32 -11.39
C VAL A 398 -35.16 22.07 -9.89
N GLY A 399 -34.26 22.67 -9.11
CA GLY A 399 -34.25 22.46 -7.67
C GLY A 399 -35.47 23.06 -6.98
N THR A 400 -35.93 24.26 -7.36
CA THR A 400 -37.17 24.82 -6.81
C THR A 400 -38.40 23.97 -7.18
N ARG A 401 -38.45 23.42 -8.40
CA ARG A 401 -39.49 22.47 -8.81
C ARG A 401 -39.42 21.14 -8.08
N ALA A 402 -38.22 20.64 -7.82
CA ALA A 402 -38.03 19.45 -7.00
C ALA A 402 -38.60 19.64 -5.59
N ALA A 403 -38.28 20.76 -4.94
CA ALA A 403 -38.83 21.08 -3.62
C ALA A 403 -40.37 21.14 -3.62
N LYS A 404 -40.97 21.75 -4.67
CA LYS A 404 -42.43 21.74 -4.86
C LYS A 404 -42.98 20.33 -5.07
N ALA A 405 -42.38 19.53 -5.96
CA ALA A 405 -42.84 18.17 -6.25
C ALA A 405 -42.78 17.27 -5.00
N TRP A 406 -41.75 17.44 -4.17
CA TRP A 406 -41.66 16.76 -2.88
C TRP A 406 -42.77 17.22 -1.91
N ALA A 407 -43.05 18.53 -1.84
CA ALA A 407 -44.12 19.06 -1.01
C ALA A 407 -45.52 18.59 -1.47
N ASP A 408 -45.77 18.57 -2.77
CA ASP A 408 -47.03 18.10 -3.38
C ASP A 408 -47.24 16.58 -3.17
N SER A 409 -46.15 15.82 -2.99
CA SER A 409 -46.19 14.38 -2.69
C SER A 409 -46.37 14.05 -1.20
N ASP A 410 -46.69 15.05 -0.38
CA ASP A 410 -46.89 14.93 1.07
C ASP A 410 -45.66 14.34 1.79
N GLY A 411 -44.47 14.80 1.39
CA GLY A 411 -43.19 14.39 1.98
C GLY A 411 -42.56 13.15 1.34
N GLY A 412 -42.95 12.80 0.11
CA GLY A 412 -42.49 11.60 -0.60
C GLY A 412 -43.31 10.34 -0.30
N LYS A 413 -44.50 10.50 0.29
CA LYS A 413 -45.45 9.39 0.56
C LYS A 413 -46.16 8.93 -0.72
N VAL A 414 -46.31 9.84 -1.69
CA VAL A 414 -46.80 9.56 -3.04
C VAL A 414 -45.62 9.51 -4.01
N GLU A 415 -45.71 8.65 -5.03
CA GLU A 415 -44.67 8.55 -6.06
C GLU A 415 -44.43 9.93 -6.71
N ILE A 416 -43.20 10.42 -6.62
CA ILE A 416 -42.82 11.72 -7.17
C ILE A 416 -42.48 11.52 -8.65
N PRO A 417 -43.26 12.08 -9.60
CA PRO A 417 -42.92 11.98 -11.00
C PRO A 417 -41.56 12.66 -11.26
N PRO A 418 -40.73 12.13 -12.18
CA PRO A 418 -39.43 12.73 -12.48
C PRO A 418 -39.59 14.21 -12.85
N VAL A 419 -38.80 15.10 -12.25
CA VAL A 419 -38.93 16.55 -12.49
C VAL A 419 -38.74 16.87 -13.99
N SER A 420 -37.92 16.09 -14.70
CA SER A 420 -37.70 16.17 -16.15
C SER A 420 -38.94 15.82 -17.00
N SER A 421 -39.94 15.15 -16.43
CA SER A 421 -41.19 14.80 -17.13
C SER A 421 -42.23 15.92 -17.11
N GLN A 422 -42.02 16.96 -16.30
CA GLN A 422 -42.95 18.09 -16.22
C GLN A 422 -42.75 19.05 -17.42
N PRO A 423 -43.83 19.53 -18.04
CA PRO A 423 -43.73 20.62 -19.01
C PRO A 423 -43.12 21.86 -18.33
N ASP A 424 -42.27 22.57 -19.08
CA ASP A 424 -41.57 23.78 -18.63
C ASP A 424 -40.64 23.60 -17.42
N TYR A 425 -40.12 22.39 -17.13
CA TYR A 425 -39.27 22.12 -15.97
C TYR A 425 -38.01 23.00 -15.85
N GLU A 426 -37.53 23.57 -16.95
CA GLU A 426 -36.42 24.52 -16.98
C GLU A 426 -36.84 25.99 -16.77
N GLN A 427 -38.14 26.30 -16.70
CA GLN A 427 -38.65 27.65 -16.44
C GLN A 427 -38.82 27.92 -14.94
N PRO A 428 -38.60 29.18 -14.49
CA PRO A 428 -38.81 29.57 -13.10
C PRO A 428 -40.28 29.39 -12.68
N LEU A 429 -40.50 28.94 -11.45
CA LEU A 429 -41.84 28.85 -10.84
C LEU A 429 -42.43 30.24 -10.60
N LYS A 430 -43.77 30.34 -10.66
CA LYS A 430 -44.45 31.60 -10.34
C LYS A 430 -44.32 31.91 -8.83
N PRO A 431 -44.26 33.19 -8.42
CA PRO A 431 -44.11 33.56 -7.00
C PRO A 431 -45.18 32.95 -6.08
N VAL A 432 -46.40 32.79 -6.57
CA VAL A 432 -47.51 32.15 -5.82
C VAL A 432 -47.20 30.69 -5.52
N GLU A 433 -46.69 29.95 -6.51
CA GLU A 433 -46.37 28.52 -6.37
C GLU A 433 -45.19 28.31 -5.41
N ILE A 434 -44.20 29.21 -5.42
CA ILE A 434 -43.09 29.23 -4.48
C ILE A 434 -43.61 29.41 -3.05
N ALA A 435 -44.54 30.35 -2.83
CA ALA A 435 -45.13 30.59 -1.53
C ALA A 435 -45.97 29.40 -1.03
N THR A 436 -46.75 28.75 -1.91
CA THR A 436 -47.53 27.55 -1.57
C THR A 436 -46.60 26.38 -1.21
N ALA A 437 -45.54 26.16 -1.99
CA ALA A 437 -44.55 25.12 -1.70
C ALA A 437 -43.85 25.38 -0.35
N ALA A 438 -43.43 26.62 -0.07
CA ALA A 438 -42.82 26.99 1.20
C ALA A 438 -43.76 26.74 2.40
N ALA A 439 -45.04 27.10 2.27
CA ALA A 439 -46.03 26.85 3.32
C ALA A 439 -46.23 25.35 3.58
N LYS A 440 -46.32 24.55 2.53
CA LYS A 440 -46.50 23.08 2.63
C LYS A 440 -45.25 22.40 3.19
N ILE A 441 -44.05 22.83 2.80
CA ILE A 441 -42.79 22.37 3.40
C ILE A 441 -42.79 22.70 4.90
N GLY A 442 -43.20 23.91 5.28
CA GLY A 442 -43.31 24.30 6.68
C GLY A 442 -44.26 23.41 7.48
N GLU A 443 -45.42 23.08 6.93
CA GLU A 443 -46.37 22.14 7.54
C GLU A 443 -45.73 20.75 7.75
N LEU A 444 -45.15 20.17 6.69
CA LEU A 444 -44.54 18.83 6.71
C LEU A 444 -43.34 18.72 7.66
N LEU A 445 -42.62 19.82 7.90
CA LEU A 445 -41.47 19.88 8.80
C LEU A 445 -41.85 20.21 10.25
N SER A 446 -43.09 20.63 10.53
CA SER A 446 -43.52 21.09 11.86
C SER A 446 -43.89 19.97 12.86
N GLY A 447 -43.87 18.71 12.45
CA GLY A 447 -44.14 17.54 13.32
C GLY A 447 -42.91 17.09 14.11
N GLY A 448 -43.07 16.62 15.35
CA GLY A 448 -41.96 16.19 16.23
C GLY A 448 -41.00 15.16 15.62
N GLU A 449 -41.31 13.86 15.73
CA GLU A 449 -40.49 12.81 15.09
C GLU A 449 -40.71 12.73 13.57
N GLU A 450 -41.96 12.90 13.12
CA GLU A 450 -42.32 12.82 11.70
C GLU A 450 -41.68 13.96 10.89
N GLY A 451 -41.63 15.19 11.43
CA GLY A 451 -40.96 16.32 10.76
C GLY A 451 -39.44 16.16 10.69
N ARG A 452 -38.81 15.49 11.66
CA ARG A 452 -37.37 15.14 11.58
C ARG A 452 -37.10 14.11 10.48
N ALA A 453 -37.98 13.12 10.31
CA ALA A 453 -37.87 12.15 9.21
C ALA A 453 -38.09 12.83 7.86
N ASN A 454 -39.12 13.68 7.75
CA ASN A 454 -39.41 14.47 6.56
C ASN A 454 -38.26 15.43 6.20
N PHE A 455 -37.58 16.01 7.20
CA PHE A 455 -36.41 16.85 6.99
C PHE A 455 -35.27 16.08 6.29
N ALA A 456 -34.95 14.88 6.78
CA ALA A 456 -33.95 14.03 6.15
C ALA A 456 -34.36 13.55 4.75
N ALA A 457 -35.66 13.25 4.55
CA ALA A 457 -36.20 12.84 3.26
C ALA A 457 -36.11 13.97 2.21
N LEU A 458 -36.47 15.21 2.59
CA LEU A 458 -36.35 16.38 1.73
C LEU A 458 -34.89 16.60 1.31
N ASP A 459 -33.96 16.54 2.26
CA ASP A 459 -32.54 16.76 1.97
C ASP A 459 -31.98 15.71 1.01
N GLY A 460 -32.28 14.43 1.25
CA GLY A 460 -31.86 13.34 0.37
C GLY A 460 -32.44 13.47 -1.03
N TYR A 461 -33.73 13.79 -1.14
CA TYR A 461 -34.39 13.99 -2.43
C TYR A 461 -33.78 15.17 -3.20
N MET A 462 -33.60 16.32 -2.54
CA MET A 462 -33.02 17.51 -3.15
C MET A 462 -31.58 17.30 -3.63
N GLN A 463 -30.74 16.66 -2.81
CA GLN A 463 -29.38 16.29 -3.19
C GLN A 463 -29.36 15.39 -4.44
N GLY A 464 -30.30 14.45 -4.53
CA GLY A 464 -30.47 13.58 -5.70
C GLY A 464 -30.75 14.34 -7.00
N GLN A 465 -31.37 15.53 -6.93
CA GLN A 465 -31.67 16.36 -8.10
C GLN A 465 -30.55 17.34 -8.46
N VAL A 466 -29.88 17.95 -7.46
CA VAL A 466 -28.88 19.01 -7.71
C VAL A 466 -27.47 18.48 -7.99
N ASN A 467 -27.08 17.34 -7.42
CA ASN A 467 -25.73 16.77 -7.60
C ASN A 467 -25.42 16.34 -9.05
N PRO A 468 -26.37 15.75 -9.81
CA PRO A 468 -26.17 15.47 -11.23
C PRO A 468 -25.88 16.74 -12.04
N LEU A 469 -26.54 17.86 -11.72
CA LEU A 469 -26.34 19.14 -12.39
C LEU A 469 -24.96 19.74 -12.07
N SER A 470 -24.48 19.63 -10.83
CA SER A 470 -23.09 19.97 -10.51
C SER A 470 -22.09 19.16 -11.35
N SER A 471 -22.34 17.86 -11.54
CA SER A 471 -21.49 17.01 -12.38
C SER A 471 -21.52 17.42 -13.86
N GLU A 472 -22.66 17.90 -14.35
CA GLU A 472 -22.81 18.42 -15.70
C GLU A 472 -22.08 19.74 -15.92
N ILE A 473 -22.14 20.66 -14.95
CA ILE A 473 -21.34 21.91 -14.93
C ILE A 473 -19.85 21.55 -15.07
N ILE A 474 -19.36 20.56 -14.30
CA ILE A 474 -17.96 20.14 -14.35
C ILE A 474 -17.59 19.61 -15.73
N LYS A 475 -18.43 18.76 -16.34
CA LYS A 475 -18.19 18.19 -17.67
C LYS A 475 -18.21 19.24 -18.78
N ALA A 476 -19.06 20.26 -18.67
CA ALA A 476 -19.11 21.37 -19.62
C ALA A 476 -17.83 22.22 -19.58
N CYS A 477 -17.27 22.42 -18.38
CA CYS A 477 -16.12 23.30 -18.18
C CYS A 477 -14.76 22.60 -18.30
N LEU A 478 -14.62 21.36 -17.81
CA LEU A 478 -13.34 20.67 -17.68
C LEU A 478 -13.33 19.34 -18.46
N PRO A 479 -12.20 18.98 -19.11
CA PRO A 479 -10.97 19.76 -19.26
C PRO A 479 -11.00 20.74 -20.46
N ASN A 480 -11.96 20.59 -21.38
CA ASN A 480 -11.91 21.26 -22.69
C ASN A 480 -12.35 22.73 -22.68
N GLY A 481 -13.03 23.19 -21.63
CA GLY A 481 -13.52 24.56 -21.51
C GLY A 481 -12.53 25.53 -20.88
N LEU A 482 -11.28 25.11 -20.58
CA LEU A 482 -10.23 25.97 -20.04
C LEU A 482 -9.57 26.81 -21.13
N ALA A 483 -9.20 28.05 -20.80
CA ALA A 483 -8.50 28.95 -21.71
C ALA A 483 -7.12 28.41 -22.11
N VAL A 484 -6.39 27.84 -21.14
CA VAL A 484 -5.16 27.10 -21.40
C VAL A 484 -5.49 25.60 -21.36
N PRO A 485 -5.31 24.85 -22.46
CA PRO A 485 -5.54 23.42 -22.47
C PRO A 485 -4.39 22.65 -21.82
N PHE A 486 -4.69 21.45 -21.32
CA PHE A 486 -3.65 20.48 -20.98
C PHE A 486 -2.86 20.09 -22.25
N PRO A 487 -1.53 19.86 -22.21
CA PRO A 487 -0.63 19.81 -21.04
C PRO A 487 -0.02 21.16 -20.62
N LYS A 488 -0.28 22.24 -21.35
CA LYS A 488 0.31 23.56 -21.07
C LYS A 488 -0.22 24.16 -19.76
N ASN A 489 -1.46 23.83 -19.41
CA ASN A 489 -2.07 24.22 -18.15
C ASN A 489 -1.37 23.51 -16.98
N THR A 490 -0.59 24.27 -16.21
CA THR A 490 0.25 23.72 -15.12
C THR A 490 -0.58 23.34 -13.89
N PHE A 491 -1.65 24.07 -13.60
CA PHE A 491 -2.60 23.71 -12.54
C PHE A 491 -3.31 22.38 -12.85
N GLY A 492 -3.77 22.22 -14.09
CA GLY A 492 -4.36 20.99 -14.60
C GLY A 492 -3.35 19.85 -14.65
N LEU A 493 -2.08 20.13 -14.97
CA LEU A 493 -0.99 19.17 -14.91
C LEU A 493 -0.84 18.60 -13.50
N MET A 494 -0.66 19.44 -12.48
CA MET A 494 -0.51 19.03 -11.08
C MET A 494 -1.62 18.10 -10.60
N VAL A 495 -2.86 18.47 -10.90
CA VAL A 495 -4.07 17.74 -10.49
C VAL A 495 -4.17 16.39 -11.20
N THR A 496 -3.91 16.38 -12.51
CA THR A 496 -4.12 15.21 -13.36
C THR A 496 -3.02 14.15 -13.19
N THR A 497 -1.77 14.58 -13.00
CA THR A 497 -0.60 13.71 -12.76
C THR A 497 -0.55 13.20 -11.32
N GLY A 498 -1.30 13.84 -10.42
CA GLY A 498 -1.37 13.52 -9.01
C GLY A 498 -0.23 14.10 -8.18
N ALA A 499 0.45 15.15 -8.67
CA ALA A 499 1.48 15.88 -7.93
C ALA A 499 0.89 16.52 -6.66
N LYS A 500 -0.19 17.30 -6.81
CA LYS A 500 -0.96 17.88 -5.71
C LYS A 500 -2.38 18.28 -6.18
N GLY A 501 -3.35 18.10 -5.29
CA GLY A 501 -4.75 18.41 -5.56
C GLY A 501 -5.49 17.29 -6.29
N SER A 502 -6.77 17.54 -6.57
CA SER A 502 -7.69 16.62 -7.25
C SER A 502 -8.57 17.39 -8.26
N THR A 503 -9.24 16.65 -9.15
CA THR A 503 -10.18 17.24 -10.11
C THR A 503 -11.31 18.01 -9.42
N VAL A 504 -11.69 17.60 -8.20
CA VAL A 504 -12.66 18.31 -7.36
C VAL A 504 -12.14 19.70 -6.98
N ASN A 505 -10.86 19.82 -6.61
CA ASN A 505 -10.27 21.13 -6.29
C ASN A 505 -10.27 22.05 -7.53
N GLN A 506 -9.91 21.52 -8.70
CA GLN A 506 -9.95 22.29 -9.95
C GLN A 506 -11.37 22.74 -10.31
N SER A 507 -12.37 21.87 -10.10
CA SER A 507 -13.77 22.24 -10.35
C SER A 507 -14.30 23.29 -9.38
N GLN A 508 -13.91 23.25 -8.11
CA GLN A 508 -14.35 24.27 -7.14
C GLN A 508 -13.73 25.64 -7.43
N VAL A 509 -12.51 25.66 -7.95
CA VAL A 509 -11.84 26.90 -8.37
C VAL A 509 -12.49 27.47 -9.64
N SER A 510 -12.66 26.64 -10.67
CA SER A 510 -12.97 27.11 -12.04
C SER A 510 -14.46 27.00 -12.41
N CYS A 511 -15.21 26.09 -11.79
CA CYS A 511 -16.59 25.75 -12.18
C CYS A 511 -17.62 26.21 -11.15
N SER A 512 -17.72 25.53 -10.01
CA SER A 512 -18.64 25.83 -8.90
C SER A 512 -18.28 25.03 -7.64
N LEU A 513 -18.65 25.53 -6.46
CA LEU A 513 -18.43 24.82 -5.18
C LEU A 513 -19.39 23.63 -4.99
N GLY A 514 -20.62 23.74 -5.49
CA GLY A 514 -21.66 22.71 -5.36
C GLY A 514 -22.40 22.74 -4.02
N GLN A 515 -23.17 21.67 -3.75
CA GLN A 515 -23.94 21.53 -2.52
C GLN A 515 -23.03 21.38 -1.29
N GLN A 516 -23.16 22.27 -0.31
CA GLN A 516 -22.56 22.11 1.00
C GLN A 516 -23.39 21.12 1.81
N ALA A 517 -22.76 20.04 2.28
CA ALA A 517 -23.40 19.04 3.12
C ALA A 517 -22.81 19.08 4.52
N LEU A 518 -23.67 19.02 5.54
CA LEU A 518 -23.33 19.01 6.95
C LEU A 518 -23.88 17.74 7.61
N GLU A 519 -23.04 16.89 8.18
CA GLU A 519 -23.41 15.59 8.76
C GLU A 519 -24.24 14.71 7.80
N GLY A 520 -23.95 14.80 6.49
CA GLY A 520 -24.69 14.11 5.42
C GLY A 520 -26.03 14.76 5.04
N ARG A 521 -26.42 15.86 5.67
CA ARG A 521 -27.63 16.64 5.41
C ARG A 521 -27.30 17.96 4.71
N ARG A 522 -28.31 18.75 4.35
CA ARG A 522 -28.10 20.11 3.82
C ARG A 522 -27.96 21.10 4.99
N VAL A 523 -27.89 22.38 4.68
CA VAL A 523 -27.75 23.44 5.69
C VAL A 523 -28.90 23.38 6.71
N PRO A 524 -28.61 23.44 8.02
CA PRO A 524 -29.65 23.41 9.05
C PRO A 524 -30.55 24.65 9.00
N ARG A 525 -31.83 24.46 9.33
CA ARG A 525 -32.82 25.54 9.46
C ARG A 525 -32.99 25.92 10.92
N LEU A 526 -33.18 27.21 11.18
CA LEU A 526 -33.56 27.74 12.49
C LEU A 526 -35.02 27.36 12.82
N SER A 527 -35.43 27.53 14.08
CA SER A 527 -36.82 27.34 14.52
C SER A 527 -37.83 28.22 13.77
N SER A 528 -37.38 29.31 13.15
CA SER A 528 -38.18 30.15 12.27
C SER A 528 -38.37 29.60 10.84
N GLY A 529 -37.83 28.41 10.53
CA GLY A 529 -37.84 27.80 9.20
C GLY A 529 -36.82 28.37 8.22
N ARG A 530 -36.02 29.36 8.65
CA ARG A 530 -35.01 30.04 7.83
C ARG A 530 -33.64 29.42 8.01
N THR A 531 -32.87 29.30 6.94
CA THR A 531 -31.43 28.94 6.99
C THR A 531 -30.54 30.14 7.32
N LEU A 532 -30.88 31.33 6.80
CA LEU A 532 -30.29 32.62 7.16
C LEU A 532 -31.36 33.70 7.27
N PRO A 533 -31.10 34.80 8.01
CA PRO A 533 -32.02 35.94 8.10
C PRO A 533 -32.38 36.56 6.74
N SER A 534 -31.50 36.42 5.75
CA SER A 534 -31.67 36.92 4.38
C SER A 534 -32.61 36.09 3.51
N PHE A 535 -32.96 34.86 3.92
CA PHE A 535 -33.85 33.98 3.18
C PHE A 535 -35.25 33.96 3.82
N MET A 536 -36.26 33.66 3.00
CA MET A 536 -37.63 33.50 3.48
C MET A 536 -37.78 32.19 4.28
N PRO A 537 -38.73 32.11 5.23
CA PRO A 537 -39.06 30.85 5.89
C PRO A 537 -39.39 29.77 4.85
N TYR A 538 -38.79 28.58 4.99
CA TYR A 538 -39.03 27.43 4.11
C TYR A 538 -38.80 27.70 2.61
N ASP A 539 -37.87 28.61 2.28
CA ASP A 539 -37.51 28.92 0.89
C ASP A 539 -37.14 27.64 0.11
N PRO A 540 -37.86 27.31 -0.99
CA PRO A 540 -37.62 26.13 -1.81
C PRO A 540 -36.43 26.28 -2.76
N ASN A 541 -35.78 27.45 -2.82
CA ASN A 541 -34.60 27.66 -3.65
C ASN A 541 -33.40 26.84 -3.14
N PRO A 542 -32.72 26.03 -3.99
CA PRO A 542 -31.51 25.31 -3.60
C PRO A 542 -30.43 26.17 -2.96
N ARG A 543 -30.32 27.44 -3.39
CA ARG A 543 -29.36 28.41 -2.85
C ARG A 543 -29.57 28.67 -1.35
N ALA A 544 -30.83 28.69 -0.90
CA ALA A 544 -31.17 28.95 0.50
C ALA A 544 -30.64 27.84 1.42
N ASP A 545 -30.46 26.63 0.90
CA ASP A 545 -30.04 25.43 1.64
C ASP A 545 -28.60 25.00 1.30
N GLY A 546 -27.76 25.93 0.84
CA GLY A 546 -26.32 25.69 0.66
C GLY A 546 -25.89 25.10 -0.68
N PHE A 547 -26.71 25.17 -1.73
CA PHE A 547 -26.21 24.95 -3.09
C PHE A 547 -25.44 26.19 -3.59
N ILE A 548 -24.11 26.10 -3.68
CA ILE A 548 -23.23 27.19 -4.07
C ILE A 548 -22.89 27.05 -5.57
N SER A 549 -23.51 27.88 -6.41
CA SER A 549 -23.18 27.93 -7.84
C SER A 549 -21.92 28.73 -8.15
N ASP A 550 -21.55 29.64 -7.25
CA ASP A 550 -20.37 30.48 -7.40
C ASP A 550 -19.08 29.64 -7.21
N ARG A 551 -17.94 30.22 -7.60
CA ARG A 551 -16.63 29.55 -7.67
C ARG A 551 -15.56 30.42 -7.01
N PHE A 552 -14.45 29.83 -6.56
CA PHE A 552 -13.38 30.62 -5.93
C PHE A 552 -12.79 31.68 -6.85
N LEU A 553 -12.70 31.41 -8.16
CA LEU A 553 -12.12 32.35 -9.13
C LEU A 553 -12.83 33.71 -9.17
N THR A 554 -14.16 33.73 -9.07
CA THR A 554 -14.98 34.96 -9.19
C THR A 554 -15.47 35.47 -7.82
N GLY A 555 -15.12 34.78 -6.74
CA GLY A 555 -15.64 35.03 -5.41
C GLY A 555 -17.01 34.40 -5.16
N ILE A 556 -17.35 34.30 -3.87
CA ILE A 556 -18.59 33.71 -3.35
C ILE A 556 -19.42 34.78 -2.64
N ARG A 557 -20.74 34.75 -2.81
CA ARG A 557 -21.66 35.72 -2.18
C ARG A 557 -21.71 35.56 -0.66
N PRO A 558 -22.06 36.60 0.12
CA PRO A 558 -22.06 36.55 1.58
C PRO A 558 -22.90 35.41 2.20
N GLN A 559 -24.06 35.09 1.62
CA GLN A 559 -24.89 33.98 2.11
C GLN A 559 -24.18 32.62 1.92
N GLU A 560 -23.61 32.42 0.74
CA GLU A 560 -22.90 31.20 0.35
C GLU A 560 -21.57 31.07 1.09
N TYR A 561 -20.88 32.17 1.32
CA TYR A 561 -19.69 32.26 2.17
C TYR A 561 -19.97 31.71 3.57
N TYR A 562 -21.09 32.11 4.18
CA TYR A 562 -21.45 31.64 5.51
C TYR A 562 -21.71 30.13 5.53
N PHE A 563 -22.42 29.58 4.54
CA PHE A 563 -22.64 28.14 4.42
C PHE A 563 -21.33 27.37 4.19
N HIS A 564 -20.43 27.92 3.38
CA HIS A 564 -19.11 27.33 3.18
C HIS A 564 -18.28 27.32 4.48
N CYS A 565 -18.36 28.37 5.29
CA CYS A 565 -17.74 28.41 6.61
C CYS A 565 -18.32 27.35 7.57
N MET A 566 -19.61 27.04 7.48
CA MET A 566 -20.19 25.93 8.27
C MET A 566 -19.54 24.61 7.91
N ALA A 567 -19.47 24.29 6.61
CA ALA A 567 -18.89 23.04 6.11
C ALA A 567 -17.40 22.93 6.47
N GLY A 568 -16.64 24.02 6.33
CA GLY A 568 -15.25 24.05 6.75
C GLY A 568 -15.04 23.81 8.25
N ARG A 569 -15.96 24.31 9.09
CA ARG A 569 -15.86 24.16 10.55
C ARG A 569 -16.19 22.74 11.03
N GLU A 570 -17.10 22.04 10.36
CA GLU A 570 -17.43 20.65 10.70
C GLU A 570 -16.19 19.75 10.63
N GLY A 571 -15.42 19.80 9.52
CA GLY A 571 -14.20 19.02 9.38
C GLY A 571 -13.15 19.31 10.46
N LEU A 572 -13.04 20.57 10.89
CA LEU A 572 -12.14 20.97 11.98
C LEU A 572 -12.59 20.42 13.34
N VAL A 573 -13.90 20.48 13.63
CA VAL A 573 -14.47 19.95 14.87
C VAL A 573 -14.32 18.43 14.94
N ASP A 574 -14.59 17.73 13.83
CA ASP A 574 -14.41 16.29 13.72
C ASP A 574 -12.96 15.86 13.99
N THR A 575 -12.01 16.60 13.41
CA THR A 575 -10.58 16.39 13.65
C THR A 575 -10.21 16.58 15.12
N ALA A 576 -10.77 17.59 15.79
CA ALA A 576 -10.47 17.86 17.19
C ALA A 576 -11.05 16.81 18.16
N VAL A 577 -12.25 16.30 17.88
CA VAL A 577 -12.97 15.40 18.82
C VAL A 577 -12.63 13.93 18.61
N LYS A 578 -12.54 13.47 17.35
CA LYS A 578 -12.50 12.03 17.04
C LYS A 578 -11.10 11.43 17.13
N THR A 579 -10.04 12.23 17.02
CA THR A 579 -8.63 11.78 17.02
C THR A 579 -8.24 11.02 18.29
N SER A 580 -8.67 11.45 19.47
CA SER A 580 -8.33 10.82 20.77
C SER A 580 -8.75 9.35 20.89
N ARG A 581 -9.87 8.95 20.26
CA ARG A 581 -10.45 7.61 20.40
C ARG A 581 -9.61 6.54 19.71
N SER A 582 -9.06 6.87 18.53
CA SER A 582 -8.23 5.96 17.73
C SER A 582 -6.93 5.55 18.44
N GLY A 583 -6.27 6.51 19.09
CA GLY A 583 -5.02 6.25 19.82
C GLY A 583 -5.21 5.33 21.04
N TYR A 584 -6.33 5.47 21.76
CA TYR A 584 -6.64 4.58 22.87
C TYR A 584 -6.93 3.15 22.39
N LEU A 585 -7.72 3.00 21.33
CA LEU A 585 -8.00 1.70 20.70
C LEU A 585 -6.69 0.99 20.31
N GLN A 586 -5.80 1.69 19.60
CA GLN A 586 -4.53 1.13 19.19
C GLN A 586 -3.68 0.68 20.38
N ARG A 587 -3.61 1.48 21.46
CA ARG A 587 -2.88 1.12 22.68
C ARG A 587 -3.42 -0.16 23.30
N CYS A 588 -4.74 -0.32 23.37
CA CYS A 588 -5.37 -1.54 23.89
C CYS A 588 -5.02 -2.75 23.03
N LEU A 589 -5.12 -2.64 21.70
CA LEU A 589 -4.75 -3.73 20.79
C LEU A 589 -3.29 -4.14 20.94
N VAL A 590 -2.36 -3.18 20.91
CA VAL A 590 -0.92 -3.45 21.06
C VAL A 590 -0.65 -4.15 22.39
N LYS A 591 -1.28 -3.71 23.49
CA LYS A 591 -1.04 -4.29 24.81
C LYS A 591 -1.50 -5.74 24.96
N HIS A 592 -2.56 -6.15 24.26
CA HIS A 592 -3.03 -7.54 24.29
C HIS A 592 -2.27 -8.42 23.28
N LEU A 593 -1.73 -7.84 22.22
CA LEU A 593 -1.10 -8.59 21.12
C LEU A 593 0.44 -8.51 21.14
N GLU A 594 1.07 -7.80 22.09
CA GLU A 594 2.53 -7.56 22.08
C GLU A 594 3.37 -8.83 22.21
N GLU A 595 2.82 -9.89 22.82
CA GLU A 595 3.53 -11.16 23.02
C GLU A 595 3.46 -12.10 21.81
N LEU A 596 2.54 -11.86 20.87
CA LEU A 596 2.33 -12.77 19.75
C LEU A 596 3.47 -12.67 18.73
N LYS A 597 4.14 -13.80 18.50
CA LYS A 597 5.24 -13.94 17.55
C LYS A 597 5.15 -15.22 16.73
N VAL A 598 5.80 -15.22 15.58
CA VAL A 598 5.98 -16.44 14.77
C VAL A 598 7.12 -17.28 15.36
N CYS A 599 6.89 -18.55 15.61
CA CYS A 599 7.89 -19.50 16.10
C CYS A 599 8.63 -20.18 14.93
N TYR A 600 9.72 -20.90 15.23
CA TYR A 600 10.53 -21.60 14.21
C TYR A 600 9.79 -22.75 13.50
N ASP A 601 8.70 -23.24 14.08
CA ASP A 601 7.77 -24.19 13.46
C ASP A 601 6.68 -23.49 12.61
N HIS A 602 6.81 -22.16 12.41
CA HIS A 602 5.86 -21.28 11.73
C HIS A 602 4.48 -21.11 12.40
N THR A 603 4.30 -21.67 13.60
CA THR A 603 3.10 -21.40 14.42
C THR A 603 3.17 -20.00 15.02
N VAL A 604 2.03 -19.36 15.24
CA VAL A 604 1.92 -18.10 15.99
C VAL A 604 1.59 -18.44 17.43
N ARG A 605 2.44 -18.01 18.36
CA ARG A 605 2.30 -18.32 19.78
C ARG A 605 2.34 -17.08 20.65
N ASP A 606 1.70 -17.17 21.81
CA ASP A 606 1.81 -16.19 22.89
C ASP A 606 3.13 -16.35 23.68
N GLY A 607 3.30 -15.52 24.73
CA GLY A 607 4.49 -15.56 25.58
C GLY A 607 4.60 -16.82 26.45
N GLU A 608 3.49 -17.50 26.72
CA GLU A 608 3.41 -18.74 27.51
C GLU A 608 3.62 -20.01 26.66
N GLY A 609 3.62 -19.86 25.33
CA GLY A 609 3.82 -20.96 24.38
C GLY A 609 2.51 -21.56 23.85
N GLY A 610 1.36 -20.99 24.20
CA GLY A 610 0.05 -21.31 23.66
C GLY A 610 -0.02 -20.99 22.17
N VAL A 611 -0.56 -21.92 21.37
CA VAL A 611 -0.69 -21.76 19.92
C VAL A 611 -1.99 -21.03 19.61
N ILE A 612 -1.88 -19.87 18.95
CA ILE A 612 -3.01 -19.06 18.50
C ILE A 612 -3.34 -19.35 17.02
N GLN A 613 -2.32 -19.52 16.18
CA GLN A 613 -2.47 -19.95 14.79
C GLN A 613 -1.43 -21.02 14.46
N PHE A 614 -1.81 -22.03 13.69
CA PHE A 614 -0.89 -23.06 13.22
C PHE A 614 0.06 -22.57 12.12
N LEU A 615 -0.38 -21.58 11.35
CA LEU A 615 0.42 -20.90 10.34
C LEU A 615 -0.08 -19.46 10.24
N TYR A 616 0.84 -18.50 10.21
CA TYR A 616 0.48 -17.07 10.13
C TYR A 616 -0.35 -16.79 8.87
N GLY A 617 -1.55 -16.25 9.03
CA GLY A 617 -2.44 -15.93 7.89
C GLY A 617 -2.88 -17.16 7.06
N GLU A 618 -2.77 -18.37 7.62
CA GLU A 618 -3.06 -19.66 6.98
C GLU A 618 -2.19 -20.03 5.76
N ASP A 619 -1.39 -19.10 5.24
CA ASP A 619 -0.46 -19.33 4.12
C ASP A 619 1.01 -19.07 4.49
N GLY A 620 1.27 -18.45 5.65
CA GLY A 620 2.60 -18.19 6.19
C GLY A 620 3.30 -16.99 5.55
N VAL A 621 2.63 -16.23 4.68
CA VAL A 621 3.23 -15.17 3.88
C VAL A 621 3.32 -13.85 4.66
N ASP A 622 4.45 -13.17 4.55
CA ASP A 622 4.64 -11.80 5.03
C ASP A 622 3.96 -10.80 4.07
N PRO A 623 3.02 -9.95 4.54
CA PRO A 623 2.35 -8.94 3.72
C PRO A 623 3.32 -8.03 2.95
N THR A 624 4.48 -7.72 3.53
CA THR A 624 5.49 -6.86 2.88
C THR A 624 6.18 -7.52 1.68
N LYS A 625 6.11 -8.85 1.58
CA LYS A 625 6.68 -9.66 0.49
C LYS A 625 5.61 -10.32 -0.38
N ALA A 626 4.34 -10.08 -0.08
CA ALA A 626 3.20 -10.67 -0.79
C ALA A 626 2.98 -10.09 -2.19
N ALA A 627 3.61 -8.94 -2.50
CA ALA A 627 3.53 -8.32 -3.81
C ALA A 627 3.85 -9.35 -4.91
N HIS A 628 3.05 -9.35 -5.97
CA HIS A 628 3.15 -10.28 -7.09
C HIS A 628 2.88 -11.79 -6.76
N LEU A 629 2.42 -12.15 -5.55
CA LEU A 629 1.86 -13.49 -5.25
C LEU A 629 0.34 -13.58 -5.46
N GLU A 630 -0.32 -12.46 -5.75
CA GLU A 630 -1.72 -12.38 -6.19
C GLU A 630 -2.02 -13.16 -7.49
N CYS A 631 -0.97 -13.51 -8.26
CA CYS A 631 -1.07 -14.26 -9.51
C CYS A 631 -1.97 -13.61 -10.59
N SER A 632 -2.08 -12.28 -10.61
CA SER A 632 -2.74 -11.55 -11.69
C SER A 632 -2.00 -11.72 -13.02
N SER A 633 -2.70 -11.65 -14.16
CA SER A 633 -2.07 -11.80 -15.50
C SER A 633 -0.93 -10.82 -15.74
N SER A 634 -1.03 -9.57 -15.27
CA SER A 634 0.05 -8.58 -15.36
C SER A 634 1.26 -8.97 -14.51
N THR A 635 1.02 -9.48 -13.30
CA THR A 635 2.06 -9.92 -12.38
C THR A 635 2.81 -11.13 -12.93
N LEU A 636 2.11 -12.13 -13.47
CA LEU A 636 2.76 -13.31 -14.05
C LEU A 636 3.54 -12.96 -15.32
N ARG A 637 3.04 -12.02 -16.15
CA ARG A 637 3.81 -11.49 -17.28
C ARG A 637 5.08 -10.76 -16.83
N TYR A 638 5.01 -10.01 -15.73
CA TYR A 638 6.18 -9.39 -15.10
C TYR A 638 7.20 -10.43 -14.62
N MET A 639 6.75 -11.46 -13.90
CA MET A 639 7.61 -12.55 -13.42
C MET A 639 8.27 -13.31 -14.57
N ALA A 640 7.54 -13.57 -15.65
CA ALA A 640 8.04 -14.24 -16.84
C ALA A 640 9.13 -13.43 -17.56
N ARG A 641 8.91 -12.12 -17.77
CA ARG A 641 9.88 -11.26 -18.46
C ARG A 641 11.14 -11.01 -17.65
N ASN A 642 11.01 -10.85 -16.33
CA ASN A 642 12.14 -10.59 -15.45
C ASN A 642 12.72 -11.87 -14.83
N HIS A 643 12.42 -13.05 -15.40
CA HIS A 643 12.84 -14.34 -14.87
C HIS A 643 14.36 -14.39 -14.61
N GLY A 644 15.18 -13.81 -15.50
CA GLY A 644 16.64 -13.78 -15.33
C GLY A 644 17.09 -13.04 -14.06
N ALA A 645 16.53 -11.86 -13.79
CA ALA A 645 16.84 -11.09 -12.59
C ALA A 645 16.27 -11.76 -11.33
N LEU A 646 15.01 -12.20 -11.39
CA LEU A 646 14.31 -12.81 -10.26
C LEU A 646 14.89 -14.16 -9.87
N LYS A 647 15.40 -14.96 -10.81
CA LYS A 647 16.08 -16.22 -10.53
C LYS A 647 17.40 -16.03 -9.77
N ARG A 648 18.12 -14.92 -10.01
CA ARG A 648 19.33 -14.59 -9.25
C ARG A 648 18.98 -14.24 -7.79
N ARG A 649 17.84 -13.58 -7.57
CA ARG A 649 17.36 -13.21 -6.23
C ARG A 649 16.74 -14.39 -5.47
N TYR A 650 15.86 -15.15 -6.11
CA TYR A 650 15.15 -16.28 -5.52
C TYR A 650 15.79 -17.59 -5.97
N ALA A 651 16.65 -18.14 -5.12
CA ALA A 651 17.31 -19.41 -5.38
C ALA A 651 16.29 -20.54 -5.57
N SER A 652 16.52 -21.39 -6.57
CA SER A 652 15.63 -22.51 -6.87
C SER A 652 15.67 -23.57 -5.77
N LEU A 653 14.50 -23.95 -5.26
CA LEU A 653 14.36 -25.00 -4.25
C LEU A 653 14.25 -26.41 -4.85
N PRO A 654 14.68 -27.45 -4.12
CA PRO A 654 14.45 -28.85 -4.51
C PRO A 654 12.96 -29.21 -4.45
N GLY A 655 12.50 -30.12 -5.33
CA GLY A 655 11.12 -30.64 -5.31
C GLY A 655 10.06 -29.63 -5.75
N SER A 656 10.35 -28.83 -6.79
CA SER A 656 9.52 -27.71 -7.25
C SER A 656 8.30 -28.13 -8.09
N ASP A 657 7.38 -28.90 -7.52
CA ASP A 657 6.14 -29.34 -8.18
C ASP A 657 4.92 -28.68 -7.55
N LEU A 658 4.58 -27.47 -8.06
CA LEU A 658 3.32 -26.77 -7.71
C LEU A 658 2.06 -27.60 -7.99
N ASP A 659 2.18 -28.62 -8.84
CA ASP A 659 1.07 -29.51 -9.23
C ASP A 659 0.43 -30.21 -8.02
N ILE A 660 1.19 -30.50 -6.95
CA ILE A 660 0.66 -31.14 -5.73
C ILE A 660 -0.34 -30.19 -5.04
N ALA A 661 0.09 -28.96 -4.73
CA ALA A 661 -0.76 -27.96 -4.09
C ALA A 661 -1.93 -27.51 -4.99
N GLY A 662 -1.73 -27.45 -6.30
CA GLY A 662 -2.80 -27.14 -7.26
C GLY A 662 -3.88 -28.23 -7.32
N ALA A 663 -3.49 -29.51 -7.27
CA ALA A 663 -4.42 -30.63 -7.23
C ALA A 663 -5.27 -30.64 -5.93
N ASP A 664 -4.71 -30.15 -4.83
CA ASP A 664 -5.41 -30.04 -3.55
C ASP A 664 -6.50 -28.98 -3.57
N GLY A 665 -6.16 -27.79 -4.06
CA GLY A 665 -7.16 -26.73 -4.24
C GLY A 665 -8.29 -27.13 -5.19
N ALA A 666 -7.96 -27.87 -6.26
CA ALA A 666 -8.97 -28.41 -7.18
C ALA A 666 -9.91 -29.40 -6.47
N ARG A 667 -9.36 -30.31 -5.65
CA ARG A 667 -10.13 -31.27 -4.86
C ARG A 667 -11.01 -30.57 -3.82
N ALA A 668 -10.47 -29.61 -3.08
CA ALA A 668 -11.21 -28.83 -2.09
C ALA A 668 -12.40 -28.07 -2.72
N LYS A 669 -12.19 -27.46 -3.90
CA LYS A 669 -13.26 -26.78 -4.65
C LYS A 669 -14.32 -27.74 -5.18
N ALA A 670 -13.93 -28.94 -5.64
CA ALA A 670 -14.86 -29.97 -6.08
C ALA A 670 -15.80 -30.40 -4.94
N LEU A 671 -15.28 -30.44 -3.71
CA LEU A 671 -16.06 -30.79 -2.50
C LEU A 671 -16.91 -29.63 -1.98
N GLY A 672 -16.40 -28.39 -2.03
CA GLY A 672 -17.12 -27.19 -1.55
C GLY A 672 -18.32 -26.76 -2.39
N LYS A 673 -18.40 -27.14 -3.68
CA LYS A 673 -19.56 -26.88 -4.54
C LYS A 673 -20.74 -27.82 -4.30
N GLY A 674 -20.59 -28.85 -3.46
CA GLY A 674 -21.61 -29.86 -3.15
C GLY A 674 -22.41 -29.58 -1.88
N GLY A 675 -23.14 -28.46 -1.83
CA GLY A 675 -24.23 -28.29 -0.87
C GLY A 675 -25.48 -28.98 -1.41
N ALA A 676 -25.73 -30.22 -0.97
CA ALA A 676 -26.75 -31.17 -1.44
C ALA A 676 -26.36 -31.98 -2.70
N ALA A 677 -26.27 -33.31 -2.50
CA ALA A 677 -26.24 -34.35 -3.53
C ALA A 677 -25.37 -34.08 -4.76
N ALA A 678 -24.06 -33.92 -4.58
CA ALA A 678 -23.13 -34.18 -5.67
C ALA A 678 -23.00 -35.71 -5.81
N GLN A 679 -23.58 -36.26 -6.87
CA GLN A 679 -23.31 -37.62 -7.32
C GLN A 679 -21.79 -37.71 -7.55
N MET A 680 -21.10 -38.37 -6.64
CA MET A 680 -19.65 -38.60 -6.75
C MET A 680 -19.43 -39.59 -7.90
N ASP A 681 -18.64 -39.21 -8.91
CA ASP A 681 -18.25 -40.14 -9.97
C ASP A 681 -17.52 -41.35 -9.36
N ALA A 682 -17.93 -42.55 -9.77
CA ALA A 682 -17.40 -43.84 -9.31
C ALA A 682 -15.87 -44.01 -9.51
N GLY A 683 -15.22 -43.09 -10.25
CA GLY A 683 -13.76 -43.09 -10.46
C GLY A 683 -12.93 -42.28 -9.44
N MET A 684 -13.55 -41.63 -8.45
CA MET A 684 -12.86 -40.65 -7.60
C MET A 684 -12.23 -41.21 -6.31
N LEU A 685 -12.65 -42.41 -5.88
CA LEU A 685 -12.17 -43.10 -4.68
C LEU A 685 -11.33 -44.32 -5.09
N THR A 686 -10.00 -44.22 -4.97
CA THR A 686 -9.08 -45.32 -5.30
C THR A 686 -8.63 -46.07 -4.04
N GLU A 687 -8.05 -47.26 -4.21
CA GLU A 687 -7.37 -47.97 -3.12
C GLU A 687 -6.35 -47.06 -2.42
N GLY A 688 -6.34 -47.08 -1.08
CA GLY A 688 -5.54 -46.19 -0.23
C GLY A 688 -6.15 -44.81 0.03
N SER A 689 -7.36 -44.50 -0.44
CA SER A 689 -8.03 -43.23 -0.14
C SER A 689 -8.53 -43.21 1.30
N PHE A 690 -8.20 -42.15 2.05
CA PHE A 690 -8.79 -41.89 3.36
C PHE A 690 -10.15 -41.22 3.18
N VAL A 691 -11.14 -41.75 3.89
CA VAL A 691 -12.55 -41.40 3.80
C VAL A 691 -13.14 -41.30 5.20
N ARG A 692 -14.23 -40.56 5.33
CA ARG A 692 -15.09 -40.62 6.50
C ARG A 692 -16.23 -41.58 6.19
N ALA A 693 -16.32 -42.66 6.96
CA ALA A 693 -17.33 -43.67 6.79
C ALA A 693 -18.29 -43.72 7.99
N ARG A 694 -19.56 -44.04 7.76
CA ARG A 694 -20.50 -44.40 8.81
C ARG A 694 -20.22 -45.82 9.28
N LYS A 695 -20.37 -46.08 10.57
CA LYS A 695 -20.16 -47.41 11.18
C LYS A 695 -21.50 -48.05 11.54
N LEU A 696 -21.60 -49.37 11.43
CA LEU A 696 -22.78 -50.11 11.89
C LEU A 696 -22.72 -50.29 13.42
N ARG A 697 -23.84 -50.05 14.09
CA ARG A 697 -24.05 -50.30 15.51
C ARG A 697 -24.32 -51.77 15.79
N PHE A 698 -25.06 -52.45 14.91
CA PHE A 698 -25.40 -53.87 15.02
C PHE A 698 -25.79 -54.44 13.65
N GLY A 699 -25.54 -55.74 13.44
CA GLY A 699 -25.87 -56.45 12.20
C GLY A 699 -24.88 -56.22 11.05
N THR A 700 -25.09 -56.92 9.93
CA THR A 700 -24.22 -56.90 8.73
C THR A 700 -24.84 -56.13 7.56
N LYS A 701 -26.05 -55.58 7.73
CA LYS A 701 -26.80 -54.88 6.67
C LYS A 701 -26.98 -53.42 7.02
N TRP A 702 -26.79 -52.55 6.03
CA TRP A 702 -27.05 -51.11 6.10
C TRP A 702 -28.56 -50.85 6.11
N VAL A 703 -29.19 -50.92 7.30
CA VAL A 703 -30.65 -50.72 7.49
C VAL A 703 -30.95 -49.56 8.45
N ARG A 704 -32.17 -49.01 8.38
CA ARG A 704 -32.61 -47.91 9.26
C ARG A 704 -32.43 -48.28 10.73
N GLY A 705 -31.75 -47.41 11.50
CA GLY A 705 -31.49 -47.61 12.94
C GLY A 705 -30.23 -48.43 13.27
N ALA A 706 -29.60 -49.07 12.29
CA ALA A 706 -28.36 -49.83 12.47
C ALA A 706 -27.09 -48.97 12.34
N LEU A 707 -27.19 -47.66 12.08
CA LEU A 707 -26.04 -46.77 11.94
C LEU A 707 -25.66 -46.11 13.26
N CYS A 708 -24.35 -46.05 13.55
CA CYS A 708 -23.80 -45.21 14.61
C CYS A 708 -24.01 -43.72 14.26
N ARG A 709 -24.20 -42.89 15.30
CA ARG A 709 -24.21 -41.44 15.14
C ARG A 709 -22.76 -40.96 15.00
N GLY A 710 -22.51 -40.06 14.05
CA GLY A 710 -21.18 -39.52 13.76
C GLY A 710 -20.49 -40.16 12.55
N TRP A 711 -19.36 -39.58 12.15
CA TRP A 711 -18.51 -40.02 11.05
C TRP A 711 -17.20 -40.57 11.62
N PHE A 712 -16.68 -41.65 11.05
CA PHE A 712 -15.48 -42.32 11.53
C PHE A 712 -14.42 -42.32 10.42
N PRO A 713 -13.14 -42.04 10.75
CA PRO A 713 -12.06 -42.09 9.77
C PRO A 713 -11.83 -43.53 9.32
N ALA A 714 -11.71 -43.76 8.02
CA ALA A 714 -11.46 -45.06 7.41
C ALA A 714 -10.57 -44.93 6.16
N ALA A 715 -9.91 -46.00 5.75
CA ALA A 715 -9.15 -46.08 4.52
C ALA A 715 -9.77 -47.11 3.58
N ILE A 716 -9.85 -46.80 2.28
CA ILE A 716 -10.33 -47.73 1.26
C ILE A 716 -9.24 -48.78 0.99
N ALA A 717 -9.53 -50.03 1.28
CA ALA A 717 -8.67 -51.17 1.01
C ALA A 717 -8.82 -51.70 -0.41
N LYS A 718 -10.05 -51.70 -0.96
CA LYS A 718 -10.35 -52.23 -2.30
C LYS A 718 -11.58 -51.56 -2.90
N VAL A 719 -11.60 -51.42 -4.23
CA VAL A 719 -12.74 -50.85 -4.97
C VAL A 719 -13.37 -51.94 -5.85
N HIS A 720 -14.69 -52.09 -5.77
CA HIS A 720 -15.49 -52.99 -6.60
C HIS A 720 -16.40 -52.16 -7.50
N THR A 721 -16.22 -52.26 -8.81
CA THR A 721 -17.07 -51.59 -9.82
C THR A 721 -18.08 -52.59 -10.38
N SER A 722 -19.36 -52.23 -10.38
CA SER A 722 -20.42 -53.01 -11.03
C SER A 722 -20.77 -52.46 -12.42
N ASP A 723 -21.28 -53.31 -13.31
CA ASP A 723 -21.68 -52.94 -14.68
C ASP A 723 -22.81 -51.88 -14.73
N SER A 724 -23.50 -51.63 -13.60
CA SER A 724 -24.56 -50.62 -13.46
C SER A 724 -24.06 -49.24 -13.00
N GLY A 725 -22.74 -49.07 -12.79
CA GLY A 725 -22.13 -47.80 -12.38
C GLY A 725 -22.11 -47.55 -10.87
N ASP A 726 -22.64 -48.46 -10.05
CA ASP A 726 -22.57 -48.38 -8.59
C ASP A 726 -21.26 -48.99 -8.08
N ALA A 727 -20.44 -48.19 -7.39
CA ALA A 727 -19.19 -48.64 -6.78
C ALA A 727 -19.38 -49.01 -5.30
N ALA A 728 -18.84 -50.17 -4.91
CA ALA A 728 -18.76 -50.63 -3.52
C ALA A 728 -17.29 -50.68 -3.08
N TYR A 729 -17.04 -50.40 -1.80
CA TYR A 729 -15.69 -50.22 -1.27
C TYR A 729 -15.45 -51.13 -0.06
N ASP A 730 -14.31 -51.80 -0.04
CA ASP A 730 -13.81 -52.40 1.19
C ASP A 730 -13.11 -51.30 1.98
N ILE A 731 -13.53 -51.07 3.23
CA ILE A 731 -12.99 -50.01 4.09
C ILE A 731 -12.39 -50.60 5.37
N VAL A 732 -11.34 -49.97 5.88
CA VAL A 732 -10.72 -50.28 7.17
C VAL A 732 -10.82 -49.04 8.05
N TYR A 733 -11.52 -49.12 9.18
CA TYR A 733 -11.63 -47.99 10.10
C TYR A 733 -10.32 -47.73 10.83
N ALA A 734 -9.93 -46.48 10.96
CA ALA A 734 -8.67 -46.08 11.57
C ALA A 734 -8.71 -46.09 13.12
N ASP A 735 -9.90 -46.09 13.73
CA ASP A 735 -10.08 -46.08 15.18
C ASP A 735 -9.82 -47.46 15.81
N ASP A 736 -10.33 -48.53 15.21
CA ASP A 736 -10.23 -49.90 15.76
C ASP A 736 -9.68 -50.93 14.77
N GLY A 737 -9.29 -50.51 13.56
CA GLY A 737 -8.76 -51.41 12.53
C GLY A 737 -9.81 -52.36 11.94
N THR A 738 -11.09 -52.19 12.24
CA THR A 738 -12.13 -53.08 11.73
C THR A 738 -12.27 -52.94 10.21
N ARG A 739 -12.24 -54.07 9.51
CA ARG A 739 -12.43 -54.14 8.07
C ARG A 739 -13.88 -54.49 7.76
N VAL A 740 -14.50 -53.73 6.87
CA VAL A 740 -15.85 -53.97 6.36
C VAL A 740 -15.82 -53.96 4.85
N ASP A 741 -16.22 -55.07 4.26
CA ASP A 741 -16.18 -55.28 2.81
C ASP A 741 -17.51 -54.88 2.14
N ASN A 742 -17.45 -54.53 0.86
CA ASN A 742 -18.62 -54.19 0.02
C ASN A 742 -19.53 -53.08 0.60
N VAL A 743 -18.95 -52.00 1.08
CA VAL A 743 -19.69 -50.83 1.57
C VAL A 743 -20.12 -49.96 0.39
N PRO A 744 -21.44 -49.79 0.14
CA PRO A 744 -21.91 -48.88 -0.92
C PRO A 744 -21.71 -47.44 -0.48
N GLN A 745 -21.46 -46.54 -1.44
CA GLN A 745 -21.24 -45.12 -1.15
C GLN A 745 -22.48 -44.41 -0.59
N MET A 746 -23.65 -44.77 -1.13
CA MET A 746 -24.95 -44.26 -0.71
C MET A 746 -25.92 -45.43 -0.60
N VAL A 747 -26.82 -45.36 0.38
CA VAL A 747 -27.92 -46.31 0.55
C VAL A 747 -29.23 -45.55 0.54
N ASP A 748 -30.12 -45.92 -0.38
CA ASP A 748 -31.48 -45.39 -0.38
C ASP A 748 -32.34 -46.12 0.65
N PHE A 749 -32.76 -45.41 1.69
CA PHE A 749 -33.69 -45.94 2.66
C PHE A 749 -35.16 -45.69 2.29
N SER A 750 -35.47 -45.11 1.12
CA SER A 750 -36.83 -44.72 0.73
C SER A 750 -37.72 -45.90 0.30
N SER A 751 -37.14 -46.98 -0.24
CA SER A 751 -37.87 -48.08 -0.87
C SER A 751 -37.66 -49.43 -0.17
N GLY A 752 -38.48 -49.74 0.85
CA GLY A 752 -38.79 -51.14 1.21
C GLY A 752 -38.65 -51.58 2.69
N ARG A 753 -39.79 -52.09 3.19
CA ARG A 753 -40.07 -52.99 4.35
C ARG A 753 -39.34 -52.75 5.67
N ASP A 754 -40.11 -52.26 6.63
CA ASP A 754 -39.82 -52.21 8.06
C ASP A 754 -39.39 -53.59 8.59
N GLY A 755 -38.14 -53.69 9.04
CA GLY A 755 -37.72 -54.75 9.94
C GLY A 755 -38.38 -54.56 11.32
N PRO A 756 -38.65 -55.64 12.07
CA PRO A 756 -39.35 -55.54 13.35
C PRO A 756 -38.42 -54.89 14.39
N GLY A 757 -38.61 -53.60 14.65
CA GLY A 757 -37.88 -52.91 15.73
C GLY A 757 -37.71 -51.39 15.66
N SER A 758 -38.29 -50.66 14.70
CA SER A 758 -38.12 -49.19 14.64
C SER A 758 -39.44 -48.43 14.60
N ARG A 759 -39.97 -48.08 15.77
CA ARG A 759 -41.10 -47.15 15.91
C ARG A 759 -40.71 -45.73 16.34
N ASN A 760 -39.42 -45.37 16.38
CA ASN A 760 -39.03 -44.07 16.96
C ASN A 760 -37.80 -43.35 16.37
N THR A 761 -37.59 -43.37 15.05
CA THR A 761 -36.68 -42.40 14.40
C THR A 761 -37.22 -41.93 13.05
N LYS A 762 -37.99 -40.84 13.06
CA LYS A 762 -38.42 -40.10 11.86
C LYS A 762 -37.29 -39.35 11.13
N ALA A 763 -36.04 -39.46 11.58
CA ALA A 763 -34.96 -38.56 11.17
C ALA A 763 -34.19 -38.98 9.90
N ILE A 764 -34.42 -40.16 9.32
CA ILE A 764 -33.67 -40.62 8.14
C ILE A 764 -34.62 -41.36 7.18
N SER A 765 -35.47 -40.60 6.49
CA SER A 765 -36.17 -41.07 5.28
C SER A 765 -35.54 -40.41 4.07
N GLY A 766 -34.79 -41.17 3.26
CA GLY A 766 -34.13 -40.70 2.04
C GLY A 766 -32.82 -41.46 1.74
N VAL A 767 -32.12 -41.02 0.70
CA VAL A 767 -30.76 -41.48 0.35
C VAL A 767 -29.77 -41.01 1.41
N CYS A 768 -29.01 -41.95 1.98
CA CYS A 768 -28.03 -41.70 3.03
C CYS A 768 -26.63 -42.05 2.54
N THR A 769 -25.72 -41.07 2.58
CA THR A 769 -24.31 -41.26 2.26
C THR A 769 -23.60 -42.02 3.39
N LEU A 770 -22.94 -43.12 3.04
CA LEU A 770 -22.17 -43.95 3.98
C LEU A 770 -20.67 -43.67 3.93
N ILE A 771 -20.15 -43.23 2.79
CA ILE A 771 -18.74 -42.89 2.59
C ILE A 771 -18.65 -41.48 2.00
N GLU A 772 -17.98 -40.60 2.72
CA GLU A 772 -17.58 -39.27 2.23
C GLU A 772 -16.06 -39.25 2.02
N SER A 773 -15.59 -38.74 0.89
CA SER A 773 -14.16 -38.50 0.69
C SER A 773 -13.64 -37.51 1.73
N ASP A 774 -12.56 -37.84 2.41
CA ASP A 774 -11.92 -36.88 3.30
C ASP A 774 -11.12 -35.87 2.45
N VAL A 775 -11.30 -34.57 2.71
CA VAL A 775 -10.44 -33.56 2.10
C VAL A 775 -9.08 -33.73 2.78
N ARG A 776 -8.12 -34.37 2.10
CA ARG A 776 -6.76 -34.44 2.66
C ARG A 776 -6.27 -33.04 3.00
N ASP A 777 -5.70 -32.93 4.19
CA ASP A 777 -5.02 -31.75 4.69
C ASP A 777 -4.12 -31.11 3.62
N PRO A 778 -4.11 -29.77 3.52
CA PRO A 778 -3.19 -29.05 2.64
C PRO A 778 -1.74 -29.50 2.81
N ILE A 779 -0.94 -29.42 1.74
CA ILE A 779 0.51 -29.72 1.82
C ILE A 779 1.23 -28.89 2.89
N LEU A 780 0.70 -27.69 3.22
CA LEU A 780 1.23 -26.82 4.27
C LEU A 780 1.04 -27.40 5.67
N SER A 781 0.01 -28.21 5.91
CA SER A 781 -0.26 -28.85 7.21
C SER A 781 0.23 -30.30 7.28
N ASN A 782 0.34 -31.01 6.16
CA ASN A 782 0.86 -32.38 6.12
C ASN A 782 2.11 -32.55 5.22
N PRO A 783 3.32 -32.54 5.80
CA PRO A 783 4.58 -32.58 5.06
C PRO A 783 4.90 -33.95 4.44
N HIS A 784 4.23 -35.05 4.82
CA HIS A 784 4.57 -36.42 4.39
C HIS A 784 3.98 -36.81 3.02
N ARG A 785 3.52 -35.82 2.27
CA ARG A 785 2.66 -36.01 1.12
C ARG A 785 3.45 -36.06 -0.19
N GLY A 786 3.64 -37.26 -0.75
CA GLY A 786 4.25 -37.45 -2.07
C GLY A 786 5.31 -38.54 -2.07
N GLY A 787 4.93 -39.80 -2.31
CA GLY A 787 5.86 -40.91 -2.58
C GLY A 787 6.91 -41.20 -1.49
N GLY A 788 6.66 -40.83 -0.23
CA GLY A 788 7.62 -40.97 0.88
C GLY A 788 8.59 -39.79 1.07
N THR A 789 8.46 -38.72 0.27
CA THR A 789 9.26 -37.50 0.40
C THR A 789 8.65 -36.56 1.41
N VAL A 790 9.45 -36.06 2.36
CA VAL A 790 9.02 -35.10 3.38
C VAL A 790 9.22 -33.68 2.85
N HIS A 791 8.13 -32.98 2.59
CA HIS A 791 8.12 -31.59 2.13
C HIS A 791 8.00 -30.64 3.32
N ARG A 792 9.01 -29.83 3.58
CA ARG A 792 8.97 -28.86 4.68
C ARG A 792 8.74 -27.45 4.16
N VAL A 793 7.90 -26.69 4.86
CA VAL A 793 7.67 -25.26 4.62
C VAL A 793 9.02 -24.52 4.60
N GLY A 794 9.20 -23.63 3.63
CA GLY A 794 10.43 -22.85 3.48
C GLY A 794 11.61 -23.55 2.79
N SER A 795 11.55 -24.87 2.56
CA SER A 795 12.67 -25.64 1.99
C SER A 795 12.29 -26.52 0.80
N SER A 796 11.02 -26.92 0.71
CA SER A 796 10.47 -27.65 -0.43
C SER A 796 9.73 -26.70 -1.36
N GLY A 797 10.03 -26.77 -2.67
CA GLY A 797 9.31 -26.00 -3.69
C GLY A 797 7.84 -26.44 -3.89
N ALA A 798 7.43 -27.57 -3.33
CA ALA A 798 6.04 -28.04 -3.37
C ALA A 798 5.15 -27.46 -2.25
N CYS A 799 5.73 -26.89 -1.18
CA CYS A 799 4.99 -26.33 -0.05
C CYS A 799 4.53 -24.90 -0.34
N VAL A 800 3.46 -24.79 -1.14
CA VAL A 800 2.86 -23.51 -1.55
C VAL A 800 1.36 -23.53 -1.26
N SER A 801 0.75 -22.39 -0.99
CA SER A 801 -0.70 -22.33 -0.81
C SER A 801 -1.44 -22.77 -2.06
N GLU A 802 -2.55 -23.47 -1.86
CA GLU A 802 -3.39 -23.99 -2.94
C GLU A 802 -3.87 -22.86 -3.87
N ARG A 803 -4.14 -21.67 -3.31
CA ARG A 803 -4.52 -20.46 -4.06
C ARG A 803 -3.46 -20.06 -5.08
N VAL A 804 -2.21 -19.92 -4.65
CA VAL A 804 -1.10 -19.47 -5.50
C VAL A 804 -0.75 -20.54 -6.53
N ALA A 805 -0.70 -21.80 -6.10
CA ALA A 805 -0.41 -22.93 -6.98
C ALA A 805 -1.47 -23.08 -8.08
N ALA A 806 -2.76 -23.10 -7.72
CA ALA A 806 -3.86 -23.23 -8.67
C ALA A 806 -3.91 -22.04 -9.63
N ALA A 807 -3.79 -20.80 -9.14
CA ALA A 807 -3.82 -19.61 -9.99
C ALA A 807 -2.65 -19.57 -10.99
N THR A 808 -1.45 -19.95 -10.56
CA THR A 808 -0.27 -19.99 -11.43
C THR A 808 -0.42 -21.04 -12.54
N LEU A 809 -0.85 -22.26 -12.18
CA LEU A 809 -1.02 -23.34 -13.15
C LEU A 809 -2.16 -23.07 -14.14
N ASP A 810 -3.27 -22.51 -13.65
CA ASP A 810 -4.41 -22.11 -14.47
C ASP A 810 -4.00 -21.03 -15.49
N ALA A 811 -3.29 -20.00 -15.04
CA ALA A 811 -2.79 -18.95 -15.93
C ALA A 811 -1.82 -19.50 -17.00
N ILE A 812 -0.89 -20.40 -16.65
CA ILE A 812 0.02 -21.03 -17.62
C ILE A 812 -0.76 -21.81 -18.68
N ARG A 813 -1.88 -22.45 -18.30
CA ARG A 813 -2.71 -23.26 -19.20
C ARG A 813 -3.68 -22.43 -20.05
N ASN A 814 -4.25 -21.36 -19.50
CA ASN A 814 -5.40 -20.68 -20.10
C ASN A 814 -5.11 -19.26 -20.61
N ASP A 815 -4.11 -18.56 -20.06
CA ASP A 815 -3.79 -17.18 -20.45
C ASP A 815 -2.92 -17.13 -21.73
N ALA A 816 -3.51 -16.66 -22.83
CA ALA A 816 -2.84 -16.56 -24.13
C ALA A 816 -1.71 -15.51 -24.13
N ASP A 817 -1.90 -14.39 -23.45
CA ASP A 817 -0.91 -13.31 -23.38
C ASP A 817 0.30 -13.74 -22.55
N LEU A 818 0.06 -14.48 -21.46
CA LEU A 818 1.14 -15.07 -20.67
C LEU A 818 1.93 -16.10 -21.48
N LYS A 819 1.27 -16.98 -22.25
CA LYS A 819 1.96 -17.94 -23.13
C LYS A 819 2.84 -17.23 -24.17
N SER A 820 2.34 -16.18 -24.78
CA SER A 820 3.11 -15.36 -25.72
C SER A 820 4.33 -14.75 -25.03
N THR A 821 4.15 -14.27 -23.80
CA THR A 821 5.21 -13.67 -22.99
C THR A 821 6.28 -14.69 -22.60
N ILE A 822 5.88 -15.87 -22.12
CA ILE A 822 6.76 -17.00 -21.79
C ILE A 822 7.63 -17.37 -23.01
N LYS A 823 7.01 -17.47 -24.19
CA LYS A 823 7.71 -17.75 -25.45
C LYS A 823 8.70 -16.63 -25.80
N SER A 824 8.30 -15.36 -25.67
CA SER A 824 9.18 -14.22 -25.94
C SER A 824 10.36 -14.11 -24.97
N ALA A 825 10.18 -14.51 -23.72
CA ALA A 825 11.21 -14.52 -22.69
C ALA A 825 12.16 -15.73 -22.79
N GLY A 826 11.89 -16.68 -23.70
CA GLY A 826 12.73 -17.87 -23.89
C GLY A 826 12.67 -18.89 -22.74
N ILE A 827 11.62 -18.85 -21.91
CA ILE A 827 11.46 -19.75 -20.75
C ILE A 827 10.35 -20.79 -21.00
N ARG A 828 10.35 -21.89 -20.25
CA ARG A 828 9.25 -22.86 -20.25
C ARG A 828 8.24 -22.52 -19.16
N GLY A 829 6.97 -22.92 -19.32
CA GLY A 829 5.95 -22.74 -18.28
C GLY A 829 6.35 -23.37 -16.93
N ARG A 830 7.11 -24.48 -16.97
CA ARG A 830 7.69 -25.10 -15.76
C ARG A 830 8.69 -24.17 -15.06
N ASP A 831 9.50 -23.41 -15.79
CA ASP A 831 10.50 -22.52 -15.18
C ASP A 831 9.82 -21.37 -14.42
N LEU A 832 8.73 -20.84 -14.98
CA LEU A 832 7.88 -19.85 -14.29
C LEU A 832 7.25 -20.45 -13.02
N ALA A 833 6.73 -21.68 -13.09
CA ALA A 833 6.18 -22.38 -11.92
C ALA A 833 7.24 -22.55 -10.80
N LYS A 834 8.47 -22.95 -11.16
CA LYS A 834 9.58 -23.06 -10.20
C LYS A 834 9.95 -21.72 -9.57
N LEU A 835 9.96 -20.65 -10.36
CA LEU A 835 10.23 -19.30 -9.86
C LEU A 835 9.15 -18.86 -8.87
N MET A 836 7.86 -19.10 -9.17
CA MET A 836 6.75 -18.77 -8.28
C MET A 836 6.83 -19.54 -6.95
N ALA A 837 7.17 -20.82 -6.99
CA ALA A 837 7.40 -21.62 -5.78
C ALA A 837 8.57 -21.08 -4.93
N SER A 838 9.69 -20.76 -5.59
CA SER A 838 10.88 -20.23 -4.90
C SER A 838 10.60 -18.85 -4.29
N LYS A 839 9.85 -18.02 -5.01
CA LYS A 839 9.38 -16.72 -4.50
C LYS A 839 8.46 -16.89 -3.29
N TYR A 840 7.46 -17.76 -3.37
CA TYR A 840 6.54 -18.03 -2.26
C TYR A 840 7.31 -18.38 -0.98
N SER A 841 8.28 -19.29 -1.09
CA SER A 841 9.13 -19.67 0.03
C SER A 841 9.95 -18.52 0.60
N SER A 842 10.46 -17.61 -0.24
CA SER A 842 11.20 -16.43 0.21
C SER A 842 10.32 -15.34 0.85
N ALA A 843 9.01 -15.39 0.56
CA ALA A 843 8.00 -14.47 1.06
C ALA A 843 7.39 -14.92 2.39
N LEU A 844 7.80 -16.07 2.93
CA LEU A 844 7.34 -16.52 4.24
C LEU A 844 7.75 -15.55 5.35
N CYS A 845 6.87 -15.42 6.34
CA CYS A 845 7.11 -14.65 7.54
C CYS A 845 8.26 -15.27 8.34
N ALA A 846 9.20 -14.43 8.75
CA ALA A 846 10.39 -14.87 9.46
C ALA A 846 10.03 -15.30 10.90
N PRO A 847 10.59 -16.41 11.41
CA PRO A 847 10.51 -16.73 12.83
C PRO A 847 11.06 -15.58 13.68
N GLY A 848 10.34 -15.22 14.73
CA GLY A 848 10.63 -14.08 15.61
C GLY A 848 9.90 -12.79 15.25
N GLU A 849 9.22 -12.69 14.10
CA GLU A 849 8.47 -11.49 13.74
C GLU A 849 7.32 -11.24 14.74
N ALA A 850 7.22 -10.01 15.24
CA ALA A 850 6.24 -9.58 16.22
C ALA A 850 4.87 -9.29 15.57
N VAL A 851 4.26 -10.32 14.99
CA VAL A 851 3.03 -10.24 14.18
C VAL A 851 1.85 -9.63 14.93
N GLY A 852 1.74 -9.82 16.26
CA GLY A 852 0.66 -9.22 17.03
C GLY A 852 0.75 -7.69 17.11
N SER A 853 1.96 -7.14 17.31
CA SER A 853 2.18 -5.69 17.28
C SER A 853 1.93 -5.11 15.89
N VAL A 854 2.37 -5.81 14.84
CA VAL A 854 2.14 -5.39 13.44
C VAL A 854 0.65 -5.40 13.10
N ALA A 855 -0.09 -6.42 13.53
CA ALA A 855 -1.54 -6.50 13.34
C ALA A 855 -2.26 -5.36 14.08
N ALA A 856 -1.90 -5.09 15.34
CA ALA A 856 -2.48 -4.00 16.11
C ALA A 856 -2.24 -2.63 15.46
N GLN A 857 -1.03 -2.38 14.95
CA GLN A 857 -0.69 -1.15 14.23
C GLN A 857 -1.43 -1.04 12.90
N SER A 858 -1.57 -2.15 12.17
CA SER A 858 -2.27 -2.19 10.88
C SER A 858 -3.77 -1.97 10.99
N VAL A 859 -4.35 -2.13 12.19
CA VAL A 859 -5.73 -1.73 12.49
C VAL A 859 -5.76 -0.30 13.04
N GLY A 860 -4.85 0.03 13.96
CA GLY A 860 -4.82 1.30 14.67
C GLY A 860 -4.51 2.52 13.79
N GLU A 861 -3.47 2.44 12.95
CA GLU A 861 -3.05 3.56 12.09
C GLU A 861 -4.14 3.94 11.09
N PRO A 862 -4.72 3.02 10.29
CA PRO A 862 -5.79 3.38 9.35
C PRO A 862 -7.06 3.86 10.05
N SER A 863 -7.31 3.40 11.28
CA SER A 863 -8.45 3.87 12.08
C SER A 863 -8.35 5.37 12.40
N THR A 864 -7.13 5.94 12.47
CA THR A 864 -6.96 7.39 12.59
C THR A 864 -7.51 8.11 11.34
N GLN A 865 -7.30 7.55 10.15
CA GLN A 865 -7.87 8.09 8.91
C GLN A 865 -9.40 7.90 8.86
N MET A 866 -9.93 6.79 9.40
CA MET A 866 -11.38 6.57 9.51
C MET A 866 -12.08 7.59 10.42
N THR A 867 -11.37 8.20 11.38
CA THR A 867 -11.94 9.29 12.20
C THR A 867 -12.13 10.59 11.42
N LEU A 868 -11.33 10.80 10.37
CA LEU A 868 -11.31 12.00 9.54
C LEU A 868 -12.09 11.83 8.23
N ASN A 869 -12.27 10.59 7.76
CA ASN A 869 -13.05 10.24 6.58
C ASN A 869 -14.56 10.29 6.86
N THR A 870 -15.07 11.46 7.23
CA THR A 870 -16.43 11.89 6.86
C THR A 870 -16.37 12.33 5.39
N PHE A 871 -15.95 11.44 4.48
CA PHE A 871 -16.08 11.75 3.06
C PHE A 871 -17.56 11.97 2.77
N HIS A 872 -17.86 13.12 2.17
CA HIS A 872 -19.12 13.45 1.53
C HIS A 872 -19.46 12.38 0.47
N LEU A 873 -19.97 11.23 0.90
CA LEU A 873 -20.71 10.31 0.05
C LEU A 873 -22.06 10.96 -0.24
N ALA A 874 -22.04 11.94 -1.15
CA ALA A 874 -23.21 12.28 -1.90
C ALA A 874 -23.65 11.02 -2.67
N GLY A 875 -24.69 10.32 -2.17
CA GLY A 875 -25.45 9.39 -3.01
C GLY A 875 -25.51 7.91 -2.62
N CYS A 876 -25.23 7.49 -1.39
CA CYS A 876 -25.60 6.14 -0.95
C CYS A 876 -26.33 6.17 0.39
N GLY A 877 -27.66 6.09 0.34
CA GLY A 877 -28.50 5.73 1.48
C GLY A 877 -28.23 4.27 1.88
N GLY A 878 -27.13 4.06 2.62
CA GLY A 878 -26.86 2.81 3.31
C GLY A 878 -27.57 2.82 4.66
N ALA A 879 -28.15 1.68 5.05
CA ALA A 879 -28.84 1.47 6.32
C ALA A 879 -28.07 2.01 7.54
N ASN A 880 -28.80 2.38 8.60
CA ASN A 880 -28.30 2.77 9.94
C ASN A 880 -27.46 1.64 10.61
N VAL A 881 -26.28 1.36 10.06
CA VAL A 881 -25.27 0.49 10.66
C VAL A 881 -24.25 1.41 11.30
N THR A 882 -23.73 1.05 12.48
CA THR A 882 -22.60 1.79 13.06
C THR A 882 -21.40 1.71 12.11
N LEU A 883 -20.79 2.86 11.80
CA LEU A 883 -19.66 2.98 10.87
C LEU A 883 -18.43 3.55 11.59
N GLY A 884 -17.25 3.36 10.99
CA GLY A 884 -16.01 3.94 11.48
C GLY A 884 -15.53 3.35 12.81
N VAL A 885 -14.78 4.17 13.57
CA VAL A 885 -14.22 3.76 14.87
C VAL A 885 -15.27 3.32 15.89
N PRO A 886 -16.48 3.89 15.99
CA PRO A 886 -17.49 3.38 16.93
C PRO A 886 -17.99 1.94 16.64
N ARG A 887 -17.81 1.44 15.41
CA ARG A 887 -18.15 0.05 15.06
C ARG A 887 -17.05 -0.93 15.46
N LEU A 888 -15.81 -0.45 15.40
CA LEU A 888 -14.60 -1.18 15.73
C LEU A 888 -14.38 -1.19 17.25
#